data_AF-A0A523VX52-F1
#
_entry.id   AF-A0A523VX52-F1
#
_cell.length_a   1.000
_cell.length_b   1.000
_cell.length_c   1.000
_cell.angle_alpha   90.00
_cell.angle_beta   90.00
_cell.angle_gamma   90.00
#
_symmetry.space_group_name_H-M   'P 1'
#
loop_
_entity.id
_entity.type
_entity.pdbx_description
1 polymer ?
#
loop_
_entity_poly.entity_id
_entity_poly.type
_entity_poly.pdbx_seq_one_letter_code
_entity_poly.pdbx_strand_id
1 'polypeptide(L)'
;MGVFPENPCEFAVEFIRRMRNHPDIIQIPSPRQVLSIPKLILSRYYRKGSITPNDFIEISTVTSFPDNQTLAKDMAFEILFPNYKKDLIKSFFIEKDDGFEDELANSGIKSEFDQLQDLIDEIELSKSFDTDMIQQLEEFMEELNQKRNEEPYKSALNLFNDNSELYKEEITSFEKLLEEAKNRMLQKINSLDPKDLKDGTNLGLNDLIQERTLREWERITSKALNNQNIEEDLNKLLSSGSLEDLLQSMKFLKDTNAISKEKFENLKNELYNKINNLDQLFQASKQLGETPKFNQDEILNNSIKRASFEHNFNLANSLDQFYGTNLRSSLLDKFDQQSENSQMFLSLENLTKTAFANKSWNSLFKQVLKNAIDDAMSQNKKFEAFKSLTHNLQQLMNSCQNIHCSQKMAQNIPNLTSLTLESCETPYQLRNATEFLRKIGLNPESDDIKKFGKKLDMPEDQIFELIEPTYQLLKKLVENKNADFQRLSNLMNQIQDQLNYERIKELTASALASDNRDALGALGNFNLSDALKSAQQIGGQEGENKMISCLSAGSGENLLKQWFIHRKNLTETTKQKVKELAKKMLIELGIYYSRARLGSSTTGPIPINIVRPYSIGDDFENIDLEETINNILEKGKKLDHIKYDDFFVFETAKGLRTACFELDISGSMTGDKLAYMSICVTMLCYGMRKDEIGITFFESNTHVLKELHQKIDLEKLADDLLSVTARGGTRLQSAIEWANKQFKEHSNSREKLNVLFTDAEIFDLKEVLQEFRKMRSLGVDFILICPEASYNLNEAKKMVKVAGGQLLTIKDWNEFPKLISEIIKSRF
;
A
#
# COMPACT_ATOMS: atom_id res chain seq x y z
N MET A 1 27.56 -28.35 30.12
CA MET A 1 26.36 -27.52 30.35
C MET A 1 25.35 -27.87 29.28
N GLY A 2 24.10 -28.16 29.64
CA GLY A 2 23.09 -28.62 28.70
C GLY A 2 22.90 -27.61 27.56
N VAL A 3 22.69 -28.11 26.34
CA VAL A 3 22.40 -27.30 25.14
C VAL A 3 21.11 -26.48 25.31
N PHE A 4 20.25 -26.87 26.25
CA PHE A 4 19.00 -26.21 26.60
C PHE A 4 19.00 -25.80 28.09
N PRO A 5 18.37 -24.66 28.45
CA PRO A 5 18.15 -24.25 29.85
C PRO A 5 17.35 -25.27 30.67
N GLU A 6 16.37 -25.91 30.04
CA GLU A 6 15.56 -27.00 30.58
C GLU A 6 15.28 -28.00 29.45
N ASN A 7 14.99 -29.27 29.77
CA ASN A 7 14.68 -30.27 28.75
C ASN A 7 13.34 -29.90 28.06
N PRO A 8 13.33 -29.63 26.74
CA PRO A 8 12.11 -29.16 26.05
C PRO A 8 10.90 -30.10 26.19
N CYS A 9 11.13 -31.42 26.26
CA CYS A 9 10.07 -32.40 26.40
C CYS A 9 9.50 -32.42 27.82
N GLU A 10 10.37 -32.35 28.84
CA GLU A 10 9.93 -32.33 30.25
C GLU A 10 9.20 -31.03 30.58
N PHE A 11 9.72 -29.90 30.08
CA PHE A 11 9.06 -28.60 30.19
C PHE A 11 7.67 -28.62 29.53
N ALA A 12 7.54 -29.13 28.30
CA ALA A 12 6.26 -29.14 27.60
C ALA A 12 5.21 -30.04 28.29
N VAL A 13 5.63 -31.16 28.87
CA VAL A 13 4.76 -32.05 29.65
C VAL A 13 4.30 -31.35 30.93
N GLU A 14 5.21 -30.72 31.67
CA GLU A 14 4.89 -30.03 32.91
C GLU A 14 4.00 -28.80 32.68
N PHE A 15 4.31 -28.01 31.65
CA PHE A 15 3.55 -26.84 31.24
C PHE A 15 2.10 -27.20 30.89
N ILE A 16 1.90 -28.19 30.01
CA ILE A 16 0.54 -28.61 29.63
C ILE A 16 -0.19 -29.25 30.81
N ARG A 17 0.50 -30.01 31.68
CA ARG A 17 -0.10 -30.58 32.89
C ARG A 17 -0.61 -29.50 33.83
N ARG A 18 0.17 -28.44 34.08
CA ARG A 18 -0.26 -27.34 34.95
C ARG A 18 -1.35 -26.47 34.31
N MET A 19 -1.23 -26.15 33.01
CA MET A 19 -2.28 -25.44 32.25
C MET A 19 -3.63 -26.16 32.34
N ARG A 20 -3.65 -27.49 32.14
CA ARG A 20 -4.91 -28.26 32.16
C ARG A 20 -5.54 -28.39 33.55
N ASN A 21 -4.77 -28.17 34.62
CA ASN A 21 -5.23 -28.27 36.00
C ASN A 21 -5.43 -26.90 36.68
N HIS A 22 -5.22 -25.79 35.96
CA HIS A 22 -5.32 -24.44 36.52
C HIS A 22 -6.80 -24.01 36.62
N PRO A 23 -7.26 -23.46 37.76
CA PRO A 23 -8.66 -23.08 37.96
C PRO A 23 -9.15 -22.01 36.98
N ASP A 24 -8.26 -21.11 36.55
CA ASP A 24 -8.59 -19.99 35.65
C ASP A 24 -8.41 -20.32 34.16
N ILE A 25 -8.34 -21.61 33.78
CA ILE A 25 -8.18 -22.01 32.37
C ILE A 25 -9.52 -21.85 31.64
N ILE A 26 -9.56 -20.96 30.64
CA ILE A 26 -10.78 -20.68 29.87
C ILE A 26 -11.00 -21.78 28.81
N GLN A 27 -9.92 -22.15 28.11
CA GLN A 27 -9.94 -23.21 27.09
C GLN A 27 -8.84 -24.26 27.36
N ILE A 28 -9.23 -25.53 27.46
CA ILE A 28 -8.30 -26.61 27.80
C ILE A 28 -7.30 -26.83 26.65
N PRO A 29 -5.98 -26.75 26.90
CA PRO A 29 -4.97 -26.96 25.87
C PRO A 29 -4.97 -28.39 25.32
N SER A 30 -4.83 -28.54 24.00
CA SER A 30 -4.81 -29.83 23.31
C SER A 30 -3.56 -30.65 23.69
N PRO A 31 -3.67 -31.97 23.94
CA PRO A 31 -2.51 -32.84 24.17
C PRO A 31 -1.45 -32.80 23.05
N ARG A 32 -1.85 -32.46 21.82
CA ARG A 32 -0.93 -32.30 20.67
C ARG A 32 0.06 -31.14 20.86
N GLN A 33 -0.25 -30.14 21.70
CA GLN A 33 0.66 -29.03 22.01
C GLN A 33 1.93 -29.50 22.74
N VAL A 34 1.89 -30.64 23.45
CA VAL A 34 3.07 -31.30 24.04
C VAL A 34 4.11 -31.67 22.98
N LEU A 35 3.69 -31.93 21.74
CA LEU A 35 4.59 -32.23 20.62
C LEU A 35 5.00 -30.97 19.85
N SER A 36 4.15 -29.94 19.82
CA SER A 36 4.40 -28.69 19.10
C SER A 36 5.45 -27.82 19.78
N ILE A 37 5.39 -27.68 21.12
CA ILE A 37 6.30 -26.83 21.90
C ILE A 37 7.77 -27.28 21.74
N PRO A 38 8.13 -28.57 21.93
CA PRO A 38 9.51 -29.02 21.74
C PRO A 38 10.01 -28.87 20.30
N LYS A 39 9.14 -29.08 19.31
CA LYS A 39 9.50 -28.92 17.88
C LYS A 39 9.83 -27.46 17.54
N LEU A 40 9.08 -26.50 18.08
CA LEU A 40 9.32 -25.08 17.88
C LEU A 40 10.54 -24.58 18.65
N ILE A 41 10.79 -25.13 19.83
CA ILE A 41 12.02 -24.87 20.58
C ILE A 41 13.21 -25.37 19.76
N LEU A 42 13.16 -26.62 19.27
CA LEU A 42 14.22 -27.20 18.45
C LEU A 42 14.44 -26.46 17.12
N SER A 43 13.37 -26.02 16.45
CA SER A 43 13.50 -25.21 15.22
C SER A 43 14.17 -23.86 15.49
N ARG A 44 13.88 -23.25 16.64
CA ARG A 44 14.53 -22.01 17.07
C ARG A 44 16.00 -22.21 17.42
N TYR A 45 16.37 -23.35 18.02
CA TYR A 45 17.78 -23.75 18.19
C TYR A 45 18.52 -23.86 16.86
N TYR A 46 17.95 -24.58 15.88
CA TYR A 46 18.58 -24.72 14.56
C TYR A 46 18.78 -23.37 13.84
N ARG A 47 17.93 -22.37 14.14
CA ARG A 47 18.02 -21.03 13.55
C ARG A 47 18.99 -20.10 14.28
N LYS A 48 19.00 -20.09 15.62
CA LYS A 48 19.77 -19.14 16.44
C LYS A 48 21.08 -19.72 17.01
N GLY A 49 21.27 -21.04 16.97
CA GLY A 49 22.43 -21.75 17.55
C GLY A 49 22.47 -21.80 19.09
N SER A 50 21.55 -21.10 19.76
CA SER A 50 21.39 -21.07 21.22
C SER A 50 19.92 -20.87 21.58
N ILE A 51 19.51 -21.32 22.78
CA ILE A 51 18.17 -21.09 23.32
C ILE A 51 18.27 -20.42 24.68
N THR A 52 17.41 -19.43 24.90
CA THR A 52 17.24 -18.71 26.17
C THR A 52 15.91 -19.08 26.84
N PRO A 53 15.74 -18.87 28.16
CA PRO A 53 14.46 -19.07 28.83
C PRO A 53 13.31 -18.24 28.24
N ASN A 54 13.59 -17.06 27.68
CA ASN A 54 12.57 -16.23 27.04
C ASN A 54 11.96 -16.92 25.81
N ASP A 55 12.76 -17.73 25.11
CA ASP A 55 12.28 -18.49 23.96
C ASP A 55 11.26 -19.58 24.37
N PHE A 56 11.40 -20.17 25.56
CA PHE A 56 10.43 -21.12 26.11
C PHE A 56 9.11 -20.43 26.47
N ILE A 57 9.18 -19.24 27.07
CA ILE A 57 8.01 -18.44 27.44
C ILE A 57 7.25 -18.02 26.17
N GLU A 58 7.93 -17.38 25.22
CA GLU A 58 7.31 -16.91 23.97
C GLU A 58 6.63 -18.04 23.20
N ILE A 59 7.30 -19.19 23.05
CA ILE A 59 6.73 -20.34 22.32
C ILE A 59 5.51 -20.89 23.06
N SER A 60 5.54 -20.96 24.39
CA SER A 60 4.41 -21.45 25.19
C SER A 60 3.22 -20.48 25.16
N THR A 61 3.48 -19.16 25.16
CA THR A 61 2.45 -18.13 25.00
C THR A 61 1.81 -18.20 23.63
N VAL A 62 2.60 -18.20 22.54
CA VAL A 62 2.08 -18.16 21.16
C VAL A 62 1.37 -19.46 20.77
N THR A 63 1.77 -20.60 21.35
CA THR A 63 1.10 -21.89 21.10
C THR A 63 -0.18 -22.07 21.92
N SER A 64 -0.44 -21.20 22.90
CA SER A 64 -1.66 -21.19 23.72
C SER A 64 -2.74 -20.30 23.10
N PHE A 65 -4.01 -20.62 23.38
CA PHE A 65 -5.16 -19.85 22.91
C PHE A 65 -5.08 -18.39 23.37
N PRO A 66 -5.55 -17.40 22.58
CA PRO A 66 -5.47 -15.97 22.89
C PRO A 66 -5.90 -15.62 24.32
N ASP A 67 -7.03 -16.17 24.75
CA ASP A 67 -7.63 -15.90 26.06
C ASP A 67 -6.79 -16.45 27.23
N ASN A 68 -5.93 -17.43 26.96
CA ASN A 68 -5.05 -18.06 27.94
C ASN A 68 -3.58 -17.57 27.84
N GLN A 69 -3.25 -16.62 26.95
CA GLN A 69 -1.85 -16.24 26.70
C GLN A 69 -1.17 -15.61 27.91
N THR A 70 -1.90 -14.79 28.68
CA THR A 70 -1.40 -14.18 29.91
C THR A 70 -1.08 -15.24 30.96
N LEU A 71 -2.01 -16.19 31.18
CA LEU A 71 -1.81 -17.32 32.08
C LEU A 71 -0.68 -18.26 31.63
N ALA A 72 -0.59 -18.53 30.31
CA ALA A 72 0.47 -19.33 29.71
C ALA A 72 1.84 -18.70 29.92
N LYS A 73 1.94 -17.38 29.80
CA LYS A 73 3.18 -16.62 30.02
C LYS A 73 3.64 -16.75 31.48
N ASP A 74 2.73 -16.54 32.43
CA ASP A 74 3.04 -16.61 33.86
C ASP A 74 3.43 -18.03 34.29
N MET A 75 2.72 -19.03 33.78
CA MET A 75 2.99 -20.43 34.10
C MET A 75 4.29 -20.96 33.48
N ALA A 76 4.60 -20.56 32.25
CA ALA A 76 5.89 -20.88 31.64
C ALA A 76 7.04 -20.24 32.43
N PHE A 77 6.85 -19.01 32.93
CA PHE A 77 7.82 -18.33 33.77
C PHE A 77 8.00 -19.04 35.13
N GLU A 78 6.92 -19.43 35.80
CA GLU A 78 6.97 -20.14 37.08
C GLU A 78 7.66 -21.52 36.99
N ILE A 79 7.50 -22.22 35.86
CA ILE A 79 8.17 -23.51 35.64
C ILE A 79 9.68 -23.34 35.44
N LEU A 80 10.08 -22.35 34.64
CA LEU A 80 11.51 -22.07 34.35
C LEU A 80 12.23 -21.47 35.55
N PHE A 81 11.52 -20.73 36.41
CA PHE A 81 12.10 -19.98 37.53
C PHE A 81 11.36 -20.24 38.86
N PRO A 82 11.38 -21.47 39.40
CA PRO A 82 10.58 -21.87 40.56
C PRO A 82 10.95 -21.16 41.87
N ASN A 83 12.10 -20.47 41.92
CA ASN A 83 12.60 -19.74 43.10
C ASN A 83 12.52 -18.20 42.98
N TYR A 84 11.93 -17.67 41.90
CA TYR A 84 11.85 -16.21 41.67
C TYR A 84 10.55 -15.62 42.22
N LYS A 85 10.65 -14.55 43.04
CA LYS A 85 9.49 -13.84 43.60
C LYS A 85 8.73 -13.07 42.51
N LYS A 86 7.39 -13.10 42.57
CA LYS A 86 6.42 -12.59 41.57
C LYS A 86 6.50 -11.09 41.21
N ASP A 87 7.28 -10.28 41.92
CA ASP A 87 7.19 -8.81 41.83
C ASP A 87 8.06 -8.11 40.75
N LEU A 88 8.65 -8.85 39.79
CA LEU A 88 9.56 -8.26 38.79
C LEU A 88 9.25 -8.62 37.32
N ILE A 89 8.04 -9.10 37.00
CA ILE A 89 7.63 -9.43 35.61
C ILE A 89 7.70 -8.20 34.69
N LYS A 90 7.46 -6.99 35.23
CA LYS A 90 7.51 -5.73 34.48
C LYS A 90 8.92 -5.28 34.08
N SER A 91 9.97 -5.74 34.75
CA SER A 91 11.35 -5.28 34.44
C SER A 91 12.02 -6.04 33.29
N PHE A 92 11.42 -7.13 32.81
CA PHE A 92 12.01 -7.98 31.75
C PHE A 92 11.53 -7.61 30.34
N PHE A 93 10.42 -6.87 30.21
CA PHE A 93 9.83 -6.49 28.92
C PHE A 93 9.66 -4.97 28.85
N ILE A 94 10.70 -4.28 28.38
CA ILE A 94 10.56 -2.91 27.88
C ILE A 94 10.35 -3.03 26.36
N GLU A 95 9.10 -3.00 25.92
CA GLU A 95 8.76 -2.66 24.54
C GLU A 95 8.51 -1.15 24.46
N LYS A 96 9.08 -0.53 23.42
CA LYS A 96 8.84 0.86 23.06
C LYS A 96 7.46 0.93 22.42
N ASP A 97 6.52 1.58 23.08
CA ASP A 97 5.32 2.10 22.42
C ASP A 97 5.57 3.54 21.99
N ASP A 98 5.62 3.73 20.67
CA ASP A 98 5.45 5.03 20.04
C ASP A 98 3.95 5.37 20.12
N GLY A 99 3.62 6.39 20.90
CA GLY A 99 2.27 6.93 20.98
C GLY A 99 1.86 7.70 19.72
N PHE A 100 0.55 7.94 19.65
CA PHE A 100 -0.22 8.70 18.66
C PHE A 100 -0.76 7.91 17.46
N GLU A 101 -1.95 7.33 17.64
CA GLU A 101 -3.14 7.59 16.81
C GLU A 101 -4.31 6.77 17.37
N ASP A 102 -5.20 7.41 18.15
CA ASP A 102 -6.64 7.12 18.20
C ASP A 102 -7.33 8.05 19.22
N GLU A 103 -7.43 9.33 18.88
CA GLU A 103 -8.24 10.29 19.64
C GLU A 103 -9.22 11.07 18.75
N LEU A 104 -9.59 10.52 17.60
CA LEU A 104 -10.47 11.20 16.63
C LEU A 104 -11.56 10.32 16.02
N ALA A 105 -12.20 9.48 16.83
CA ALA A 105 -13.50 8.92 16.49
C ALA A 105 -14.20 8.34 17.73
N ASN A 106 -14.85 9.19 18.53
CA ASN A 106 -16.03 8.78 19.33
C ASN A 106 -16.73 10.00 19.94
N SER A 107 -17.44 10.76 19.09
CA SER A 107 -18.52 11.63 19.52
C SER A 107 -19.78 11.29 18.73
N GLY A 108 -20.60 10.41 19.28
CA GLY A 108 -21.88 10.08 18.67
C GLY A 108 -22.62 8.90 19.31
N ILE A 109 -23.55 9.25 20.21
CA ILE A 109 -24.74 8.47 20.61
C ILE A 109 -24.41 7.12 21.29
N LYS A 110 -24.35 7.12 22.63
CA LYS A 110 -24.44 5.90 23.45
C LYS A 110 -25.72 5.14 23.07
N SER A 111 -25.58 3.86 22.74
CA SER A 111 -26.73 3.01 22.43
C SER A 111 -27.49 2.69 23.72
N GLU A 112 -28.79 2.38 23.63
CA GLU A 112 -29.60 1.93 24.78
C GLU A 112 -29.00 0.68 25.46
N PHE A 113 -28.16 -0.08 24.74
CA PHE A 113 -27.38 -1.20 25.27
C PHE A 113 -26.22 -0.77 26.18
N ASP A 114 -25.56 0.35 25.88
CA ASP A 114 -24.48 0.89 26.72
C ASP A 114 -25.05 1.43 28.05
N GLN A 115 -26.26 2.02 28.02
CA GLN A 115 -26.96 2.42 29.23
C GLN A 115 -27.42 1.23 30.08
N LEU A 116 -27.77 0.11 29.43
CA LEU A 116 -28.14 -1.13 30.11
C LEU A 116 -26.92 -1.84 30.69
N GLN A 117 -25.77 -1.76 30.00
CA GLN A 117 -24.48 -2.26 30.47
C GLN A 117 -23.97 -1.42 31.64
N ASP A 118 -24.05 -0.08 31.56
CA ASP A 118 -23.71 0.83 32.66
C ASP A 118 -24.57 0.53 33.92
N LEU A 119 -25.87 0.22 33.76
CA LEU A 119 -26.77 -0.21 34.85
C LEU A 119 -26.44 -1.61 35.40
N ILE A 120 -26.05 -2.54 34.53
CA ILE A 120 -25.64 -3.89 34.94
C ILE A 120 -24.31 -3.84 35.69
N ASP A 121 -23.38 -2.99 35.25
CA ASP A 121 -22.08 -2.78 35.88
C ASP A 121 -22.24 -2.06 37.24
N GLU A 122 -23.19 -1.11 37.38
CA GLU A 122 -23.60 -0.55 38.68
C GLU A 122 -24.18 -1.62 39.63
N ILE A 123 -25.00 -2.54 39.09
CA ILE A 123 -25.61 -3.63 39.87
C ILE A 123 -24.56 -4.71 40.23
N GLU A 124 -23.57 -4.97 39.38
CA GLU A 124 -22.49 -5.93 39.68
C GLU A 124 -21.45 -5.36 40.66
N LEU A 125 -21.16 -4.06 40.61
CA LEU A 125 -20.37 -3.37 41.62
C LEU A 125 -21.04 -3.41 43.00
N SER A 126 -22.38 -3.33 43.07
CA SER A 126 -23.12 -3.41 44.35
C SER A 126 -23.01 -4.75 45.08
N LYS A 127 -22.46 -5.80 44.45
CA LYS A 127 -22.33 -7.14 45.05
C LYS A 127 -21.02 -7.37 45.81
N SER A 128 -20.07 -6.43 45.77
CA SER A 128 -18.75 -6.57 46.42
C SER A 128 -18.42 -5.51 47.48
N PHE A 129 -19.31 -4.55 47.76
CA PHE A 129 -19.03 -3.51 48.75
C PHE A 129 -19.79 -3.73 50.06
N ASP A 130 -19.11 -3.43 51.16
CA ASP A 130 -19.70 -3.36 52.49
C ASP A 130 -20.78 -2.27 52.50
N THR A 131 -22.01 -2.62 52.89
CA THR A 131 -23.18 -1.71 52.82
C THR A 131 -22.93 -0.38 53.56
N ASP A 132 -22.11 -0.41 54.60
CA ASP A 132 -21.71 0.76 55.39
C ASP A 132 -20.75 1.69 54.62
N MET A 133 -19.91 1.16 53.73
CA MET A 133 -18.95 1.94 52.93
C MET A 133 -19.65 2.69 51.78
N ILE A 134 -20.66 2.10 51.17
CA ILE A 134 -21.47 2.76 50.13
C ILE A 134 -22.19 3.97 50.74
N GLN A 135 -22.77 3.81 51.93
CA GLN A 135 -23.46 4.90 52.60
C GLN A 135 -22.50 6.07 52.94
N GLN A 136 -21.29 5.77 53.42
CA GLN A 136 -20.26 6.79 53.68
C GLN A 136 -19.80 7.50 52.40
N LEU A 137 -19.69 6.79 51.28
CA LEU A 137 -19.34 7.37 49.98
C LEU A 137 -20.44 8.29 49.45
N GLU A 138 -21.71 7.91 49.56
CA GLU A 138 -22.84 8.74 49.17
C GLU A 138 -22.90 10.03 50.00
N GLU A 139 -22.77 9.92 51.33
CA GLU A 139 -22.71 11.07 52.25
C GLU A 139 -21.53 12.00 51.93
N PHE A 140 -20.34 11.45 51.67
CA PHE A 140 -19.17 12.23 51.27
C PHE A 140 -19.36 12.93 49.92
N MET A 141 -19.97 12.26 48.93
CA MET A 141 -20.20 12.85 47.60
C MET A 141 -21.22 14.02 47.65
N GLU A 142 -22.21 13.95 48.53
CA GLU A 142 -23.11 15.08 48.78
C GLU A 142 -22.36 16.28 49.38
N GLU A 143 -21.49 16.05 50.36
CA GLU A 143 -20.66 17.12 50.95
C GLU A 143 -19.64 17.69 49.94
N LEU A 144 -18.99 16.83 49.16
CA LEU A 144 -18.02 17.20 48.14
C LEU A 144 -18.66 18.09 47.07
N ASN A 145 -19.88 17.77 46.63
CA ASN A 145 -20.59 18.57 45.63
C ASN A 145 -20.88 20.00 46.11
N GLN A 146 -21.09 20.21 47.42
CA GLN A 146 -21.30 21.54 47.99
C GLN A 146 -20.01 22.38 48.01
N LYS A 147 -18.85 21.75 48.24
CA LYS A 147 -17.54 22.43 48.37
C LYS A 147 -16.61 22.26 47.16
N ARG A 148 -17.10 21.68 46.06
CA ARG A 148 -16.33 21.30 44.87
C ARG A 148 -15.51 22.43 44.25
N ASN A 149 -16.03 23.65 44.34
CA ASN A 149 -15.42 24.84 43.75
C ASN A 149 -14.54 25.62 44.73
N GLU A 150 -14.46 25.18 45.99
CA GLU A 150 -13.63 25.80 47.02
C GLU A 150 -12.22 25.20 46.99
N GLU A 151 -11.20 26.04 47.18
CA GLU A 151 -9.83 25.56 47.40
C GLU A 151 -9.68 25.07 48.85
N PRO A 152 -8.96 23.97 49.11
CA PRO A 152 -8.05 23.24 48.21
C PRO A 152 -8.71 22.11 47.39
N TYR A 153 -10.02 21.87 47.54
CA TYR A 153 -10.71 20.70 46.96
C TYR A 153 -10.80 20.76 45.44
N LYS A 154 -10.97 21.96 44.88
CA LYS A 154 -10.96 22.17 43.44
C LYS A 154 -9.63 21.78 42.81
N SER A 155 -8.50 22.23 43.37
CA SER A 155 -7.17 21.81 42.92
C SER A 155 -6.89 20.33 43.19
N ALA A 156 -7.41 19.75 44.26
CA ALA A 156 -7.32 18.31 44.51
C ALA A 156 -8.03 17.49 43.41
N LEU A 157 -9.25 17.90 43.03
CA LEU A 157 -10.06 17.21 42.01
C LEU A 157 -9.48 17.32 40.59
N ASN A 158 -8.71 18.36 40.28
CA ASN A 158 -8.01 18.48 38.98
C ASN A 158 -6.98 17.37 38.74
N LEU A 159 -6.55 16.65 39.79
CA LEU A 159 -5.60 15.54 39.73
C LEU A 159 -6.28 14.17 39.50
N PHE A 160 -7.61 14.16 39.42
CA PHE A 160 -8.42 12.98 39.11
C PHE A 160 -9.07 13.20 37.73
N ASN A 161 -9.22 12.12 36.96
CA ASN A 161 -9.79 12.20 35.62
C ASN A 161 -11.31 12.42 35.67
N ASP A 162 -11.98 11.71 36.57
CA ASP A 162 -13.40 11.83 36.82
C ASP A 162 -13.78 11.40 38.25
N ASN A 163 -15.05 11.56 38.60
CA ASN A 163 -15.55 11.15 39.91
C ASN A 163 -15.51 9.62 40.10
N SER A 164 -15.33 8.81 39.04
CA SER A 164 -15.28 7.34 39.14
C SER A 164 -14.04 6.86 39.89
N GLU A 165 -12.92 7.59 39.77
CA GLU A 165 -11.67 7.28 40.48
C GLU A 165 -11.81 7.42 42.00
N LEU A 166 -12.66 8.34 42.48
CA LEU A 166 -12.94 8.50 43.91
C LEU A 166 -13.60 7.25 44.50
N TYR A 167 -14.48 6.59 43.73
CA TYR A 167 -15.11 5.34 44.13
C TYR A 167 -14.14 4.16 44.07
N LYS A 168 -13.29 4.08 43.05
CA LYS A 168 -12.27 3.01 42.91
C LYS A 168 -11.25 3.03 44.05
N GLU A 169 -10.90 4.22 44.54
CA GLU A 169 -9.89 4.41 45.60
C GLU A 169 -10.50 4.54 47.00
N GLU A 170 -11.80 4.27 47.16
CA GLU A 170 -12.51 4.27 48.45
C GLU A 170 -12.29 5.56 49.25
N ILE A 171 -12.32 6.70 48.55
CA ILE A 171 -12.11 8.02 49.15
C ILE A 171 -13.40 8.47 49.83
N THR A 172 -13.43 8.31 51.15
CA THR A 172 -14.63 8.57 51.98
C THR A 172 -14.56 9.85 52.81
N SER A 173 -13.52 10.68 52.65
CA SER A 173 -13.38 11.93 53.40
C SER A 173 -12.50 12.96 52.68
N PHE A 174 -12.66 14.23 53.04
CA PHE A 174 -11.82 15.32 52.54
C PHE A 174 -10.33 15.14 52.89
N GLU A 175 -10.02 14.53 54.05
CA GLU A 175 -8.64 14.23 54.43
C GLU A 175 -8.02 13.19 53.49
N LYS A 176 -8.72 12.09 53.21
CA LYS A 176 -8.28 11.08 52.25
C LYS A 176 -8.14 11.65 50.84
N LEU A 177 -9.08 12.51 50.40
CA LEU A 177 -9.01 13.16 49.09
C LEU A 177 -7.73 14.00 48.96
N LEU A 178 -7.41 14.78 49.99
CA LEU A 178 -6.20 15.61 49.99
C LEU A 178 -4.93 14.78 50.11
N GLU A 179 -4.94 13.67 50.85
CA GLU A 179 -3.81 12.76 50.96
C GLU A 179 -3.52 12.07 49.60
N GLU A 180 -4.54 11.61 48.91
CA GLU A 180 -4.37 10.94 47.62
C GLU A 180 -4.02 11.93 46.50
N ALA A 181 -4.61 13.12 46.51
CA ALA A 181 -4.18 14.23 45.64
C ALA A 181 -2.68 14.56 45.83
N LYS A 182 -2.19 14.56 47.07
CA LYS A 182 -0.76 14.75 47.36
C LYS A 182 0.09 13.62 46.80
N ASN A 183 -0.33 12.37 46.97
CA ASN A 183 0.38 11.20 46.43
C ASN A 183 0.50 11.26 44.90
N ARG A 184 -0.60 11.57 44.20
CA ARG A 184 -0.61 11.73 42.75
C ARG A 184 0.26 12.89 42.27
N MET A 185 0.22 14.02 42.97
CA MET A 185 1.10 15.15 42.66
C MET A 185 2.58 14.78 42.83
N LEU A 186 2.94 14.04 43.89
CA LEU A 186 4.31 13.56 44.11
C LEU A 186 4.80 12.64 42.98
N GLN A 187 3.93 11.83 42.40
CA GLN A 187 4.25 10.96 41.26
C GLN A 187 4.49 11.76 39.97
N LYS A 188 3.83 12.91 39.80
CA LYS A 188 3.97 13.79 38.62
C LYS A 188 5.19 14.72 38.65
N ILE A 189 5.90 14.86 39.77
CA ILE A 189 7.08 15.73 39.88
C ILE A 189 8.12 15.34 38.82
N ASN A 190 8.72 16.33 38.14
CA ASN A 190 9.56 16.22 36.92
C ASN A 190 8.79 16.13 35.59
N SER A 191 7.46 16.14 35.64
CA SER A 191 6.56 16.19 34.49
C SER A 191 5.35 17.10 34.76
N LEU A 192 5.55 18.16 35.55
CA LEU A 192 4.46 19.06 35.95
C LEU A 192 4.14 20.05 34.83
N ASP A 193 2.86 20.23 34.56
CA ASP A 193 2.38 21.30 33.70
C ASP A 193 2.17 22.61 34.49
N PRO A 194 2.08 23.78 33.82
CA PRO A 194 1.80 25.06 34.49
C PRO A 194 0.53 25.05 35.35
N LYS A 195 -0.48 24.25 34.98
CA LYS A 195 -1.71 24.08 35.78
C LYS A 195 -1.45 23.27 37.05
N ASP A 196 -0.69 22.18 36.96
CA ASP A 196 -0.32 21.34 38.11
C ASP A 196 0.47 22.15 39.15
N LEU A 197 1.34 23.09 38.73
CA LEU A 197 2.08 23.96 39.66
C LEU A 197 1.18 24.95 40.41
N LYS A 198 0.13 25.47 39.76
CA LYS A 198 -0.92 26.27 40.42
C LYS A 198 -1.71 25.43 41.42
N ASP A 199 -2.11 24.23 41.01
CA ASP A 199 -2.84 23.29 41.87
C ASP A 199 -1.98 22.86 43.08
N GLY A 200 -0.68 22.63 42.88
CA GLY A 200 0.28 22.34 43.94
C GLY A 200 0.47 23.50 44.93
N THR A 201 0.38 24.74 44.47
CA THR A 201 0.39 25.93 45.35
C THR A 201 -0.86 25.95 46.24
N ASN A 202 -2.04 25.73 45.67
CA ASN A 202 -3.30 25.69 46.41
C ASN A 202 -3.36 24.53 47.43
N LEU A 203 -2.69 23.42 47.12
CA LEU A 203 -2.54 22.26 48.02
C LEU A 203 -1.44 22.42 49.08
N GLY A 204 -0.68 23.52 49.05
CA GLY A 204 0.42 23.79 49.99
C GLY A 204 1.65 22.89 49.80
N LEU A 205 1.93 22.45 48.56
CA LEU A 205 2.99 21.48 48.24
C LEU A 205 4.27 22.11 47.66
N ASN A 206 4.38 23.44 47.70
CA ASN A 206 5.49 24.16 47.07
C ASN A 206 6.87 23.71 47.57
N ASP A 207 7.05 23.55 48.88
CA ASP A 207 8.35 23.15 49.45
C ASP A 207 8.74 21.72 48.99
N LEU A 208 7.76 20.81 48.94
CA LEU A 208 7.95 19.44 48.45
C LEU A 208 8.30 19.39 46.96
N ILE A 209 7.66 20.22 46.13
CA ILE A 209 7.94 20.34 44.70
C ILE A 209 9.38 20.86 44.50
N GLN A 210 9.78 21.89 45.25
CA GLN A 210 11.09 22.52 45.14
C GLN A 210 12.24 21.57 45.54
N GLU A 211 12.03 20.74 46.55
CA GLU A 211 13.02 19.76 47.03
C GLU A 211 13.19 18.56 46.08
N ARG A 212 12.11 18.07 45.49
CA ARG A 212 12.12 16.83 44.69
C ARG A 212 12.31 17.03 43.18
N THR A 213 12.07 18.23 42.65
CA THR A 213 12.22 18.46 41.21
C THR A 213 13.69 18.55 40.79
N LEU A 214 14.00 17.88 39.70
CA LEU A 214 15.26 17.95 38.96
C LEU A 214 15.20 19.01 37.85
N ARG A 215 14.03 19.60 37.57
CA ARG A 215 13.81 20.56 36.49
C ARG A 215 13.85 21.99 37.03
N GLU A 216 14.72 22.82 36.47
CA GLU A 216 14.88 24.22 36.93
C GLU A 216 13.62 25.06 36.71
N TRP A 217 12.87 24.85 35.63
CA TRP A 217 11.64 25.62 35.36
C TRP A 217 10.51 25.32 36.35
N GLU A 218 10.34 24.06 36.78
CA GLU A 218 9.38 23.68 37.83
C GLU A 218 9.77 24.32 39.16
N ARG A 219 11.06 24.25 39.51
CA ARG A 219 11.63 24.82 40.74
C ARG A 219 11.40 26.32 40.80
N ILE A 220 11.84 27.05 39.76
CA ILE A 220 11.76 28.51 39.68
C ILE A 220 10.30 28.96 39.68
N THR A 221 9.42 28.27 38.96
CA THR A 221 8.00 28.64 38.90
C THR A 221 7.28 28.38 40.22
N SER A 222 7.58 27.28 40.92
CA SER A 222 7.05 27.03 42.27
C SER A 222 7.53 28.08 43.28
N LYS A 223 8.82 28.46 43.23
CA LYS A 223 9.35 29.56 44.05
C LYS A 223 8.63 30.88 43.78
N ALA A 224 8.41 31.20 42.51
CA ALA A 224 7.71 32.41 42.09
C ALA A 224 6.25 32.44 42.59
N LEU A 225 5.52 31.33 42.44
CA LEU A 225 4.14 31.20 42.95
C LEU A 225 4.05 31.31 44.48
N ASN A 226 5.12 30.94 45.20
CA ASN A 226 5.22 31.07 46.65
C ASN A 226 5.80 32.44 47.11
N ASN A 227 5.85 33.44 46.22
CA ASN A 227 6.42 34.78 46.48
C ASN A 227 7.89 34.77 46.94
N GLN A 228 8.67 33.74 46.62
CA GLN A 228 10.10 33.68 46.91
C GLN A 228 10.91 34.42 45.84
N ASN A 229 12.14 34.86 46.19
CA ASN A 229 13.02 35.54 45.23
C ASN A 229 13.62 34.53 44.24
N ILE A 230 13.43 34.78 42.94
CA ILE A 230 13.92 33.96 41.83
C ILE A 230 15.05 34.61 41.02
N GLU A 231 15.46 35.84 41.34
CA GLU A 231 16.42 36.61 40.54
C GLU A 231 17.80 35.94 40.47
N GLU A 232 18.26 35.31 41.55
CA GLU A 232 19.53 34.56 41.55
C GLU A 232 19.48 33.31 40.66
N ASP A 233 18.34 32.60 40.66
CA ASP A 233 18.17 31.38 39.87
C ASP A 233 18.06 31.71 38.37
N LEU A 234 17.33 32.78 38.02
CA LEU A 234 17.26 33.29 36.66
C LEU A 234 18.63 33.80 36.16
N ASN A 235 19.39 34.51 37.00
CA ASN A 235 20.75 34.95 36.66
C ASN A 235 21.72 33.77 36.48
N LYS A 236 21.56 32.67 37.22
CA LYS A 236 22.29 31.42 37.00
C LYS A 236 21.93 30.77 35.66
N LEU A 237 20.65 30.75 35.27
CA LEU A 237 20.26 30.26 33.94
C LEU A 237 20.79 31.14 32.80
N LEU A 238 20.75 32.46 32.98
CA LEU A 238 21.31 33.43 32.04
C LEU A 238 22.83 33.28 31.84
N SER A 239 23.56 32.85 32.88
CA SER A 239 25.02 32.68 32.86
C SER A 239 25.49 31.25 32.49
N SER A 240 24.73 30.21 32.85
CA SER A 240 25.07 28.80 32.64
C SER A 240 24.98 28.33 31.17
N GLY A 241 24.24 29.05 30.32
CA GLY A 241 24.19 28.81 28.89
C GLY A 241 23.09 27.84 28.41
N SER A 242 22.23 27.32 29.29
CA SER A 242 21.07 26.52 28.88
C SER A 242 19.91 27.41 28.43
N LEU A 243 19.96 27.85 27.17
CA LEU A 243 18.90 28.65 26.54
C LEU A 243 17.53 27.94 26.62
N GLU A 244 17.51 26.62 26.51
CA GLU A 244 16.28 25.81 26.56
C GLU A 244 15.61 25.87 27.93
N ASP A 245 16.36 25.69 29.02
CA ASP A 245 15.83 25.77 30.39
C ASP A 245 15.35 27.19 30.72
N LEU A 246 16.06 28.21 30.23
CA LEU A 246 15.68 29.61 30.39
C LEU A 246 14.35 29.90 29.68
N LEU A 247 14.20 29.48 28.41
CA LEU A 247 12.97 29.70 27.65
C LEU A 247 11.78 28.93 28.25
N GLN A 248 11.99 27.69 28.72
CA GLN A 248 10.95 26.92 29.41
C GLN A 248 10.55 27.56 30.74
N SER A 249 11.53 28.03 31.53
CA SER A 249 11.26 28.77 32.77
C SER A 249 10.43 30.02 32.49
N MET A 250 10.76 30.78 31.43
CA MET A 250 9.98 31.94 31.03
C MET A 250 8.55 31.57 30.60
N LYS A 251 8.37 30.50 29.84
CA LYS A 251 7.05 30.00 29.43
C LYS A 251 6.19 29.65 30.66
N PHE A 252 6.73 28.85 31.57
CA PHE A 252 6.03 28.43 32.79
C PHE A 252 5.66 29.62 33.68
N LEU A 253 6.58 30.57 33.88
CA LEU A 253 6.31 31.80 34.64
C LEU A 253 5.19 32.66 34.02
N LYS A 254 5.11 32.71 32.67
CA LYS A 254 4.05 33.40 31.94
C LYS A 254 2.71 32.70 32.08
N ASP A 255 2.65 31.40 31.81
CA ASP A 255 1.40 30.60 31.82
C ASP A 255 0.82 30.49 33.25
N THR A 256 1.68 30.58 34.27
CA THR A 256 1.26 30.61 35.68
C THR A 256 0.88 32.00 36.19
N ASN A 257 1.18 33.09 35.46
CA ASN A 257 1.08 34.46 35.96
C ASN A 257 1.88 34.69 37.28
N ALA A 258 2.96 33.94 37.49
CA ALA A 258 3.73 33.99 38.75
C ALA A 258 4.58 35.26 38.90
N ILE A 259 4.81 36.01 37.82
CA ILE A 259 5.57 37.27 37.80
C ILE A 259 4.79 38.40 37.14
N SER A 260 5.15 39.64 37.49
CA SER A 260 4.56 40.83 36.85
C SER A 260 4.97 40.95 35.39
N LYS A 261 4.10 41.57 34.56
CA LYS A 261 4.37 41.83 33.15
C LYS A 261 5.66 42.62 32.90
N GLU A 262 5.98 43.57 33.78
CA GLU A 262 7.22 44.36 33.69
C GLU A 262 8.48 43.52 33.91
N LYS A 263 8.48 42.60 34.88
CA LYS A 263 9.62 41.70 35.12
C LYS A 263 9.82 40.73 33.95
N PHE A 264 8.73 40.27 33.33
CA PHE A 264 8.78 39.41 32.15
C PHE A 264 9.39 40.11 30.92
N GLU A 265 9.03 41.37 30.67
CA GLU A 265 9.61 42.17 29.57
C GLU A 265 11.11 42.44 29.76
N ASN A 266 11.59 42.62 31.00
CA ASN A 266 13.02 42.78 31.26
C ASN A 266 13.81 41.50 30.92
N LEU A 267 13.32 40.33 31.32
CA LEU A 267 13.94 39.03 30.96
C LEU A 267 13.98 38.82 29.44
N LYS A 268 12.92 39.23 28.73
CA LYS A 268 12.85 39.17 27.27
C LYS A 268 13.90 40.06 26.59
N ASN A 269 14.23 41.22 27.16
CA ASN A 269 15.30 42.07 26.64
C ASN A 269 16.70 41.46 26.89
N GLU A 270 16.92 40.74 28.00
CA GLU A 270 18.19 40.08 28.30
C GLU A 270 18.48 38.88 27.38
N LEU A 271 17.44 38.21 26.88
CA LEU A 271 17.55 37.14 25.87
C LEU A 271 18.22 37.61 24.56
N TYR A 272 18.14 38.91 24.23
CA TYR A 272 18.67 39.49 22.98
C TYR A 272 20.12 39.07 22.71
N ASN A 273 20.98 39.13 23.73
CA ASN A 273 22.42 38.91 23.58
C ASN A 273 22.83 37.43 23.51
N LYS A 274 21.88 36.49 23.61
CA LYS A 274 22.16 35.04 23.64
C LYS A 274 21.73 34.31 22.36
N ILE A 275 20.88 34.93 21.54
CA ILE A 275 20.39 34.35 20.29
C ILE A 275 21.41 34.62 19.18
N ASN A 276 22.11 33.57 18.75
CA ASN A 276 23.24 33.67 17.82
C ASN A 276 22.99 33.04 16.44
N ASN A 277 21.91 32.27 16.26
CA ASN A 277 21.56 31.62 14.99
C ASN A 277 20.03 31.47 14.82
N LEU A 278 19.61 31.05 13.62
CA LEU A 278 18.20 30.90 13.26
C LEU A 278 17.48 29.84 14.09
N ASP A 279 18.15 28.75 14.47
CA ASP A 279 17.57 27.71 15.34
C ASP A 279 17.17 28.28 16.71
N GLN A 280 18.08 29.00 17.35
CA GLN A 280 17.84 29.64 18.64
C GLN A 280 16.75 30.71 18.53
N LEU A 281 16.74 31.48 17.44
CA LEU A 281 15.72 32.48 17.20
C LEU A 281 14.34 31.85 17.03
N PHE A 282 14.26 30.74 16.28
CA PHE A 282 13.02 30.01 16.07
C PHE A 282 12.50 29.38 17.36
N GLN A 283 13.36 28.73 18.14
CA GLN A 283 12.99 28.17 19.45
C GLN A 283 12.48 29.26 20.41
N ALA A 284 13.20 30.39 20.51
CA ALA A 284 12.79 31.51 21.33
C ALA A 284 11.43 32.06 20.88
N SER A 285 11.23 32.24 19.57
CA SER A 285 9.96 32.73 19.02
C SER A 285 8.80 31.77 19.28
N LYS A 286 9.02 30.46 19.13
CA LYS A 286 8.03 29.41 19.39
C LYS A 286 7.58 29.37 20.85
N GLN A 287 8.51 29.50 21.79
CA GLN A 287 8.17 29.42 23.21
C GLN A 287 7.55 30.72 23.74
N LEU A 288 7.96 31.89 23.23
CA LEU A 288 7.44 33.18 23.66
C LEU A 288 6.12 33.56 22.96
N GLY A 289 5.86 32.98 21.78
CA GLY A 289 4.73 33.31 20.91
C GLY A 289 4.94 34.56 20.06
N GLU A 290 6.13 35.15 20.10
CA GLU A 290 6.52 36.36 19.37
C GLU A 290 8.04 36.36 19.16
N THR A 291 8.53 37.07 18.15
CA THR A 291 9.98 37.19 17.93
C THR A 291 10.61 38.12 18.95
N PRO A 292 11.61 37.66 19.73
CA PRO A 292 12.42 38.56 20.55
C PRO A 292 13.19 39.54 19.66
N LYS A 293 13.73 40.62 20.24
CA LYS A 293 14.67 41.46 19.49
C LYS A 293 15.90 40.62 19.12
N PHE A 294 16.51 40.85 17.96
CA PHE A 294 17.72 40.16 17.54
C PHE A 294 18.58 40.98 16.55
N ASN A 295 19.85 40.61 16.39
CA ASN A 295 20.73 41.15 15.36
C ASN A 295 20.69 40.30 14.09
N GLN A 296 20.05 40.82 13.04
CA GLN A 296 19.81 40.08 11.81
C GLN A 296 21.09 39.65 11.08
N ASP A 297 22.07 40.54 10.93
CA ASP A 297 23.30 40.24 10.18
C ASP A 297 24.15 39.17 10.87
N GLU A 298 24.27 39.25 12.18
CA GLU A 298 25.05 38.31 12.99
C GLU A 298 24.44 36.92 12.97
N ILE A 299 23.12 36.82 13.17
CA ILE A 299 22.38 35.55 13.14
C ILE A 299 22.49 34.87 11.78
N LEU A 300 22.28 35.61 10.69
CA LEU A 300 22.33 35.03 9.34
C LEU A 300 23.74 34.52 9.01
N ASN A 301 24.78 35.31 9.31
CA ASN A 301 26.17 34.91 9.06
C ASN A 301 26.59 33.67 9.86
N ASN A 302 26.17 33.57 11.12
CA ASN A 302 26.46 32.42 11.96
C ASN A 302 25.67 31.17 11.52
N SER A 303 24.44 31.35 11.02
CA SER A 303 23.58 30.25 10.58
C SER A 303 24.07 29.62 9.27
N ILE A 304 24.54 30.44 8.32
CA ILE A 304 25.10 29.96 7.05
C ILE A 304 26.35 29.09 7.26
N LYS A 305 27.14 29.36 8.31
CA LYS A 305 28.34 28.57 8.65
C LYS A 305 28.03 27.25 9.37
N ARG A 306 26.86 27.15 10.02
CA ARG A 306 26.52 26.03 10.92
C ARG A 306 25.63 24.98 10.27
N ALA A 307 24.73 25.39 9.38
CA ALA A 307 23.70 24.52 8.84
C ALA A 307 23.55 24.65 7.32
N SER A 308 22.85 23.69 6.72
CA SER A 308 22.60 23.66 5.27
C SER A 308 21.69 24.81 4.82
N PHE A 309 21.75 25.13 3.53
CA PHE A 309 20.88 26.13 2.91
C PHE A 309 19.39 25.81 3.12
N GLU A 310 18.98 24.56 2.92
CA GLU A 310 17.58 24.13 3.08
C GLU A 310 17.09 24.31 4.53
N HIS A 311 17.89 23.90 5.52
CA HIS A 311 17.55 24.07 6.92
C HIS A 311 17.37 25.54 7.29
N ASN A 312 18.34 26.38 6.92
CA ASN A 312 18.30 27.82 7.17
C ASN A 312 17.11 28.49 6.47
N PHE A 313 16.81 28.10 5.23
CA PHE A 313 15.68 28.65 4.49
C PHE A 313 14.34 28.25 5.11
N ASN A 314 14.19 27.00 5.54
CA ASN A 314 12.97 26.51 6.20
C ASN A 314 12.73 27.24 7.52
N LEU A 315 13.77 27.44 8.34
CA LEU A 315 13.67 28.23 9.57
C LEU A 315 13.29 29.69 9.28
N ALA A 316 13.94 30.32 8.31
CA ALA A 316 13.60 31.69 7.89
C ALA A 316 12.16 31.77 7.36
N ASN A 317 11.68 30.74 6.64
CA ASN A 317 10.31 30.66 6.15
C ASN A 317 9.30 30.57 7.30
N SER A 318 9.55 29.70 8.29
CA SER A 318 8.70 29.61 9.47
C SER A 318 8.70 30.91 10.28
N LEU A 319 9.85 31.57 10.42
CA LEU A 319 9.95 32.86 11.10
C LEU A 319 9.16 33.96 10.37
N ASP A 320 9.27 34.04 9.05
CA ASP A 320 8.54 35.01 8.23
C ASP A 320 7.02 34.75 8.27
N GLN A 321 6.59 33.49 8.20
CA GLN A 321 5.17 33.10 8.17
C GLN A 321 4.47 33.28 9.51
N PHE A 322 5.06 32.80 10.60
CA PHE A 322 4.41 32.79 11.92
C PHE A 322 4.65 34.06 12.73
N TYR A 323 5.75 34.77 12.49
CA TYR A 323 6.12 35.94 13.29
C TYR A 323 6.41 37.21 12.48
N GLY A 324 6.16 37.19 11.16
CA GLY A 324 6.18 38.39 10.32
C GLY A 324 7.58 38.98 10.09
N THR A 325 8.64 38.18 10.19
CA THR A 325 10.00 38.62 9.84
C THR A 325 10.20 38.73 8.32
N ASN A 326 11.37 39.22 7.88
CA ASN A 326 11.79 39.24 6.47
C ASN A 326 13.18 38.62 6.28
N LEU A 327 13.39 37.44 6.88
CA LEU A 327 14.68 36.77 6.93
C LEU A 327 14.99 36.01 5.64
N ARG A 328 13.97 35.50 4.90
CA ARG A 328 14.22 34.76 3.64
C ARG A 328 14.92 35.61 2.58
N SER A 329 14.48 36.85 2.39
CA SER A 329 15.10 37.75 1.40
C SER A 329 16.55 38.02 1.76
N SER A 330 16.81 38.41 3.00
CA SER A 330 18.16 38.74 3.45
C SER A 330 19.09 37.52 3.52
N LEU A 331 18.56 36.34 3.83
CA LEU A 331 19.31 35.09 3.77
C LEU A 331 19.79 34.82 2.32
N LEU A 332 18.89 34.94 1.33
CA LEU A 332 19.25 34.77 -0.08
C LEU A 332 20.26 35.80 -0.57
N ASP A 333 20.15 37.05 -0.14
CA ASP A 333 21.12 38.10 -0.47
C ASP A 333 22.52 37.76 0.07
N LYS A 334 22.62 37.22 1.29
CA LYS A 334 23.89 36.76 1.87
C LYS A 334 24.47 35.56 1.13
N PHE A 335 23.62 34.61 0.71
CA PHE A 335 24.07 33.46 -0.07
C PHE A 335 24.59 33.86 -1.45
N ASP A 336 23.92 34.79 -2.15
CA ASP A 336 24.38 35.33 -3.43
C ASP A 336 25.75 36.01 -3.27
N GLN A 337 25.95 36.84 -2.24
CA GLN A 337 27.24 37.48 -1.94
C GLN A 337 28.38 36.49 -1.59
N GLN A 338 28.07 35.38 -0.91
CA GLN A 338 29.08 34.37 -0.55
C GLN A 338 29.40 33.42 -1.70
N SER A 339 28.45 33.18 -2.60
CA SER A 339 28.66 32.33 -3.79
C SER A 339 29.78 32.85 -4.71
N GLU A 340 29.99 34.17 -4.75
CA GLU A 340 31.05 34.82 -5.52
C GLU A 340 32.47 34.56 -4.95
N ASN A 341 32.59 34.20 -3.67
CA ASN A 341 33.87 34.19 -2.93
C ASN A 341 34.45 32.79 -2.61
N SER A 342 33.79 31.69 -2.98
CA SER A 342 34.26 30.27 -3.06
C SER A 342 33.45 29.19 -2.29
N GLN A 343 33.38 27.99 -2.91
CA GLN A 343 33.05 26.65 -2.38
C GLN A 343 31.66 26.40 -1.74
N MET A 344 30.56 26.94 -2.27
CA MET A 344 29.23 26.38 -1.96
C MET A 344 28.62 25.65 -3.17
N PHE A 345 28.48 24.33 -3.05
CA PHE A 345 27.74 23.49 -4.01
C PHE A 345 26.24 23.60 -3.74
N LEU A 346 25.60 24.61 -4.33
CA LEU A 346 24.14 24.68 -4.37
C LEU A 346 23.63 23.81 -5.54
N SER A 347 22.74 22.87 -5.27
CA SER A 347 22.11 22.05 -6.32
C SER A 347 20.87 22.73 -6.90
N LEU A 348 20.52 22.38 -8.15
CA LEU A 348 19.25 22.81 -8.77
C LEU A 348 18.05 22.39 -7.90
N GLU A 349 18.06 21.16 -7.37
CA GLU A 349 16.97 20.65 -6.55
C GLU A 349 16.76 21.47 -5.26
N ASN A 350 17.85 21.79 -4.55
CA ASN A 350 17.74 22.55 -3.29
C ASN A 350 17.18 23.95 -3.53
N LEU A 351 17.66 24.64 -4.57
CA LEU A 351 17.23 26.01 -4.88
C LEU A 351 15.78 26.07 -5.39
N THR A 352 15.31 25.03 -6.08
CA THR A 352 13.95 24.96 -6.63
C THR A 352 12.92 24.52 -5.59
N LYS A 353 13.29 23.68 -4.61
CA LYS A 353 12.44 23.41 -3.43
C LYS A 353 12.22 24.67 -2.58
N THR A 354 13.21 25.55 -2.51
CA THR A 354 13.14 26.83 -1.79
C THR A 354 12.86 28.00 -2.73
N ALA A 355 11.93 27.84 -3.68
CA ALA A 355 11.67 28.84 -4.70
C ALA A 355 11.11 30.15 -4.10
N PHE A 356 11.88 31.23 -4.24
CA PHE A 356 11.50 32.55 -3.75
C PHE A 356 11.73 33.60 -4.83
N ALA A 357 10.69 34.34 -5.19
CA ALA A 357 10.74 35.29 -6.29
C ALA A 357 11.47 36.59 -5.90
N ASN A 358 12.81 36.57 -5.91
CA ASN A 358 13.63 37.77 -5.75
C ASN A 358 14.81 37.79 -6.75
N LYS A 359 15.58 38.89 -6.75
CA LYS A 359 16.71 39.06 -7.68
C LYS A 359 17.84 38.05 -7.39
N SER A 360 18.13 37.84 -6.12
CA SER A 360 19.24 37.02 -5.63
C SER A 360 19.02 35.54 -5.94
N TRP A 361 17.79 35.03 -5.81
CA TRP A 361 17.42 33.68 -6.25
C TRP A 361 17.62 33.50 -7.76
N ASN A 362 17.22 34.49 -8.58
CA ASN A 362 17.42 34.41 -10.03
C ASN A 362 18.89 34.41 -10.44
N SER A 363 19.74 35.15 -9.71
CA SER A 363 21.19 35.14 -9.88
C SER A 363 21.76 33.75 -9.60
N LEU A 364 21.48 33.22 -8.40
CA LEU A 364 21.90 31.89 -7.97
C LEU A 364 21.42 30.80 -8.93
N PHE A 365 20.16 30.86 -9.39
CA PHE A 365 19.62 29.87 -10.34
C PHE A 365 20.40 29.83 -11.65
N LYS A 366 20.73 31.00 -12.22
CA LYS A 366 21.51 31.08 -13.46
C LYS A 366 22.91 30.52 -13.29
N GLN A 367 23.56 30.80 -12.16
CA GLN A 367 24.91 30.27 -11.87
C GLN A 367 24.86 28.75 -11.72
N VAL A 368 23.93 28.23 -10.93
CA VAL A 368 23.78 26.79 -10.69
C VAL A 368 23.41 26.04 -11.98
N LEU A 369 22.51 26.60 -12.80
CA LEU A 369 22.16 26.01 -14.09
C LEU A 369 23.36 25.97 -15.05
N LYS A 370 24.16 27.05 -15.08
CA LYS A 370 25.39 27.09 -15.88
C LYS A 370 26.38 26.03 -15.42
N ASN A 371 26.62 25.90 -14.12
CA ASN A 371 27.50 24.86 -13.57
C ASN A 371 27.00 23.46 -13.95
N ALA A 372 25.69 23.21 -13.87
CA ALA A 372 25.11 21.92 -14.27
C ALA A 372 25.28 21.62 -15.78
N ILE A 373 25.22 22.64 -16.63
CA ILE A 373 25.49 22.52 -18.08
C ILE A 373 26.98 22.21 -18.32
N ASP A 374 27.88 22.94 -17.65
CA ASP A 374 29.33 22.73 -17.76
C ASP A 374 29.73 21.33 -17.27
N ASP A 375 29.13 20.87 -16.16
CA ASP A 375 29.28 19.50 -15.65
C ASP A 375 28.80 18.47 -16.68
N ALA A 376 27.61 18.65 -17.28
CA ALA A 376 27.09 17.74 -18.31
C ALA A 376 27.99 17.69 -19.55
N MET A 377 28.59 18.82 -19.94
CA MET A 377 29.55 18.90 -21.06
C MET A 377 30.86 18.15 -20.79
N SER A 378 31.28 18.09 -19.52
CA SER A 378 32.52 17.42 -19.10
C SER A 378 32.39 15.88 -19.02
N GLN A 379 31.17 15.34 -19.02
CA GLN A 379 30.95 13.90 -18.89
C GLN A 379 31.29 13.12 -20.17
N ASN A 380 31.77 11.88 -19.99
CA ASN A 380 32.08 10.96 -21.10
C ASN A 380 30.84 10.62 -21.97
N LYS A 381 29.64 10.66 -21.40
CA LYS A 381 28.36 10.39 -22.09
C LYS A 381 27.49 11.63 -22.09
N LYS A 382 27.89 12.64 -22.87
CA LYS A 382 27.20 13.95 -22.96
C LYS A 382 25.70 13.81 -23.23
N PHE A 383 25.33 12.95 -24.18
CA PHE A 383 23.95 12.63 -24.53
C PHE A 383 23.06 12.26 -23.33
N GLU A 384 23.48 11.31 -22.49
CA GLU A 384 22.69 10.89 -21.32
C GLU A 384 22.70 11.97 -20.23
N ALA A 385 23.82 12.69 -20.07
CA ALA A 385 23.93 13.79 -19.12
C ALA A 385 22.92 14.90 -19.44
N PHE A 386 22.82 15.30 -20.71
CA PHE A 386 21.85 16.31 -21.15
C PHE A 386 20.40 15.83 -21.09
N LYS A 387 20.12 14.56 -21.42
CA LYS A 387 18.78 13.98 -21.23
C LYS A 387 18.36 14.04 -19.76
N SER A 388 19.25 13.63 -18.85
CA SER A 388 18.99 13.69 -17.41
C SER A 388 18.80 15.12 -16.94
N LEU A 389 19.64 16.06 -17.38
CA LEU A 389 19.55 17.47 -16.99
C LEU A 389 18.24 18.10 -17.47
N THR A 390 17.85 17.87 -18.72
CA THR A 390 16.60 18.39 -19.30
C THR A 390 15.38 17.83 -18.58
N HIS A 391 15.35 16.53 -18.30
CA HIS A 391 14.28 15.89 -17.55
C HIS A 391 14.21 16.40 -16.11
N ASN A 392 15.35 16.52 -15.43
CA ASN A 392 15.41 17.05 -14.07
C ASN A 392 14.88 18.49 -14.02
N LEU A 393 15.31 19.37 -14.93
CA LEU A 393 14.80 20.74 -14.95
C LEU A 393 13.28 20.79 -15.23
N GLN A 394 12.79 19.94 -16.12
CA GLN A 394 11.36 19.85 -16.41
C GLN A 394 10.55 19.38 -15.19
N GLN A 395 11.02 18.36 -14.47
CA GLN A 395 10.38 17.89 -13.24
C GLN A 395 10.36 18.99 -12.19
N LEU A 396 11.49 19.65 -11.96
CA LEU A 396 11.60 20.76 -10.99
C LEU A 396 10.70 21.94 -11.36
N MET A 397 10.59 22.27 -12.66
CA MET A 397 9.67 23.29 -13.16
C MET A 397 8.21 22.95 -12.83
N ASN A 398 7.81 21.69 -13.04
CA ASN A 398 6.46 21.21 -12.78
C ASN A 398 6.14 21.11 -11.28
N SER A 399 7.13 20.80 -10.42
CA SER A 399 6.94 20.71 -8.96
C SER A 399 7.11 22.04 -8.23
N CYS A 400 7.59 23.09 -8.90
CA CYS A 400 7.84 24.38 -8.29
C CYS A 400 6.52 25.11 -7.96
N GLN A 401 6.27 25.33 -6.67
CA GLN A 401 5.06 26.04 -6.20
C GLN A 401 5.03 27.52 -6.62
N ASN A 402 6.20 28.13 -6.85
CA ASN A 402 6.29 29.54 -7.23
C ASN A 402 6.23 29.72 -8.75
N ILE A 403 5.14 30.30 -9.25
CA ILE A 403 4.87 30.51 -10.68
C ILE A 403 5.99 31.30 -11.36
N HIS A 404 6.51 32.36 -10.73
CA HIS A 404 7.57 33.19 -11.33
C HIS A 404 8.88 32.41 -11.48
N CYS A 405 9.25 31.61 -10.48
CA CYS A 405 10.43 30.75 -10.55
C CYS A 405 10.26 29.65 -11.60
N SER A 406 9.08 29.02 -11.66
CA SER A 406 8.74 28.02 -12.69
C SER A 406 8.84 28.61 -14.11
N GLN A 407 8.31 29.81 -14.34
CA GLN A 407 8.45 30.51 -15.63
C GLN A 407 9.90 30.77 -16.02
N LYS A 408 10.78 31.11 -15.05
CA LYS A 408 12.21 31.30 -15.30
C LYS A 408 12.91 30.00 -15.68
N MET A 409 12.50 28.86 -15.11
CA MET A 409 12.98 27.55 -15.54
C MET A 409 12.51 27.23 -16.95
N ALA A 410 11.22 27.45 -17.24
CA ALA A 410 10.61 27.20 -18.55
C ALA A 410 11.33 27.94 -19.69
N GLN A 411 11.78 29.17 -19.46
CA GLN A 411 12.53 29.97 -20.45
C GLN A 411 13.85 29.31 -20.89
N ASN A 412 14.42 28.41 -20.09
CA ASN A 412 15.69 27.73 -20.41
C ASN A 412 15.49 26.33 -21.04
N ILE A 413 14.27 25.79 -21.02
CA ILE A 413 13.96 24.46 -21.56
C ILE A 413 14.24 24.34 -23.07
N PRO A 414 13.86 25.31 -23.94
CA PRO A 414 14.16 25.20 -25.37
C PRO A 414 15.67 25.10 -25.66
N ASN A 415 16.47 25.90 -24.95
CA ASN A 415 17.93 25.88 -25.10
C ASN A 415 18.52 24.51 -24.68
N LEU A 416 18.08 23.96 -23.54
CA LEU A 416 18.51 22.63 -23.10
C LEU A 416 18.05 21.51 -24.04
N THR A 417 16.86 21.65 -24.62
CA THR A 417 16.35 20.70 -25.63
C THR A 417 17.26 20.68 -26.85
N SER A 418 17.65 21.86 -27.35
CA SER A 418 18.59 21.98 -28.47
C SER A 418 19.98 21.43 -28.12
N LEU A 419 20.52 21.74 -26.94
CA LEU A 419 21.79 21.18 -26.44
C LEU A 419 21.74 19.65 -26.28
N THR A 420 20.59 19.10 -25.89
CA THR A 420 20.39 17.64 -25.83
C THR A 420 20.52 17.01 -27.21
N LEU A 421 19.93 17.61 -28.25
CA LEU A 421 20.07 17.15 -29.63
C LEU A 421 21.51 17.35 -30.15
N GLU A 422 22.14 18.47 -29.84
CA GLU A 422 23.52 18.76 -30.24
C GLU A 422 24.53 17.77 -29.67
N SER A 423 24.28 17.28 -28.45
CA SER A 423 25.14 16.32 -27.75
C SER A 423 25.10 14.89 -28.33
N CYS A 424 24.25 14.63 -29.32
CA CYS A 424 24.15 13.34 -29.99
C CYS A 424 25.31 13.13 -30.99
N GLU A 425 25.96 11.97 -30.93
CA GLU A 425 27.08 11.60 -31.81
C GLU A 425 26.68 10.57 -32.88
N THR A 426 25.51 9.94 -32.77
CA THR A 426 25.04 8.93 -33.72
C THR A 426 23.56 9.10 -34.07
N PRO A 427 23.12 8.65 -35.26
CA PRO A 427 21.71 8.66 -35.65
C PRO A 427 20.77 7.98 -34.63
N TYR A 428 21.23 6.88 -34.03
CA TYR A 428 20.48 6.17 -32.98
C TYR A 428 20.26 7.03 -31.74
N GLN A 429 21.29 7.74 -31.28
CA GLN A 429 21.18 8.66 -30.15
C GLN A 429 20.19 9.80 -30.45
N LEU A 430 20.25 10.38 -31.66
CA LEU A 430 19.31 11.45 -32.04
C LEU A 430 17.86 10.98 -32.02
N ARG A 431 17.58 9.77 -32.54
CA ARG A 431 16.25 9.14 -32.45
C ARG A 431 15.83 8.92 -30.99
N ASN A 432 16.73 8.39 -30.17
CA ASN A 432 16.44 8.15 -28.76
C ASN A 432 16.18 9.46 -27.98
N ALA A 433 16.93 10.54 -28.22
CA ALA A 433 16.68 11.84 -27.60
C ALA A 433 15.34 12.43 -28.03
N THR A 434 15.03 12.42 -29.33
CA THR A 434 13.77 12.97 -29.84
C THR A 434 12.55 12.22 -29.30
N GLU A 435 12.59 10.90 -29.28
CA GLU A 435 11.54 10.06 -28.66
C GLU A 435 11.44 10.30 -27.14
N PHE A 436 12.58 10.40 -26.44
CA PHE A 436 12.62 10.69 -25.00
C PHE A 436 12.01 12.05 -24.66
N LEU A 437 12.40 13.11 -25.37
CA LEU A 437 11.89 14.47 -25.19
C LEU A 437 10.36 14.51 -25.39
N ARG A 438 9.87 13.88 -26.46
CA ARG A 438 8.43 13.77 -26.71
C ARG A 438 7.70 13.02 -25.59
N LYS A 439 8.27 11.92 -25.10
CA LYS A 439 7.70 11.12 -24.01
C LYS A 439 7.55 11.93 -22.72
N ILE A 440 8.49 12.82 -22.43
CA ILE A 440 8.42 13.69 -21.25
C ILE A 440 7.55 14.93 -21.49
N GLY A 441 7.01 15.13 -22.71
CA GLY A 441 6.11 16.25 -23.04
C GLY A 441 6.80 17.48 -23.62
N LEU A 442 8.06 17.35 -24.05
CA LEU A 442 8.82 18.39 -24.74
C LEU A 442 8.87 18.10 -26.25
N ASN A 443 8.46 19.05 -27.07
CA ASN A 443 8.49 18.91 -28.52
C ASN A 443 9.73 19.61 -29.09
N PRO A 444 10.78 18.87 -29.48
CA PRO A 444 11.93 19.46 -30.16
C PRO A 444 11.51 20.12 -31.49
N GLU A 445 12.18 21.22 -31.85
CA GLU A 445 11.92 21.93 -33.08
C GLU A 445 12.33 21.09 -34.30
N SER A 446 11.49 21.11 -35.34
CA SER A 446 11.71 20.33 -36.56
C SER A 446 13.01 20.72 -37.28
N ASP A 447 13.40 21.99 -37.22
CA ASP A 447 14.61 22.48 -37.87
C ASP A 447 15.88 22.00 -37.16
N ASP A 448 15.86 21.88 -35.83
CA ASP A 448 16.96 21.29 -35.06
C ASP A 448 17.13 19.80 -35.40
N ILE A 449 16.05 19.04 -35.49
CA ILE A 449 16.10 17.61 -35.90
C ILE A 449 16.70 17.47 -37.30
N LYS A 450 16.30 18.29 -38.27
CA LYS A 450 16.87 18.28 -39.63
C LYS A 450 18.35 18.61 -39.62
N LYS A 451 18.73 19.66 -38.89
CA LYS A 451 20.11 20.16 -38.82
C LYS A 451 21.04 19.11 -38.24
N PHE A 452 20.68 18.53 -37.09
CA PHE A 452 21.52 17.51 -36.43
C PHE A 452 21.43 16.14 -37.12
N GLY A 453 20.28 15.78 -37.69
CA GLY A 453 20.15 14.57 -38.51
C GLY A 453 21.08 14.58 -39.73
N LYS A 454 21.16 15.71 -40.45
CA LYS A 454 22.10 15.89 -41.57
C LYS A 454 23.56 15.89 -41.12
N LYS A 455 23.87 16.46 -39.95
CA LYS A 455 25.23 16.45 -39.38
C LYS A 455 25.72 15.03 -39.06
N LEU A 456 24.80 14.11 -38.76
CA LEU A 456 25.09 12.74 -38.36
C LEU A 456 24.96 11.71 -39.50
N ASP A 457 24.87 12.17 -40.76
CA ASP A 457 24.65 11.33 -41.95
C ASP A 457 23.43 10.38 -41.82
N MET A 458 22.39 10.82 -41.10
CA MET A 458 21.14 10.06 -40.99
C MET A 458 20.39 10.06 -42.33
N PRO A 459 19.88 8.91 -42.80
CA PRO A 459 19.06 8.83 -44.02
C PRO A 459 17.85 9.79 -43.97
N GLU A 460 17.54 10.44 -45.09
CA GLU A 460 16.44 11.43 -45.13
C GLU A 460 15.09 10.84 -44.70
N ASP A 461 14.81 9.58 -45.04
CA ASP A 461 13.60 8.87 -44.61
C ASP A 461 13.48 8.77 -43.09
N GLN A 462 14.59 8.53 -42.40
CA GLN A 462 14.62 8.46 -40.94
C GLN A 462 14.50 9.86 -40.31
N ILE A 463 15.11 10.89 -40.91
CA ILE A 463 14.94 12.28 -40.44
C ILE A 463 13.47 12.71 -40.55
N PHE A 464 12.80 12.41 -41.67
CA PHE A 464 11.39 12.74 -41.84
C PHE A 464 10.50 11.97 -40.86
N GLU A 465 10.78 10.69 -40.57
CA GLU A 465 10.08 9.90 -39.55
C GLU A 465 10.16 10.56 -38.15
N LEU A 466 11.32 11.14 -37.80
CA LEU A 466 11.48 11.87 -36.54
C LEU A 466 10.69 13.18 -36.50
N ILE A 467 10.39 13.78 -37.65
CA ILE A 467 9.62 15.02 -37.74
C ILE A 467 8.14 14.67 -37.74
N GLU A 468 7.64 14.05 -38.83
CA GLU A 468 6.29 13.52 -38.99
C GLU A 468 6.23 12.42 -40.06
N PRO A 469 5.57 11.28 -39.80
CA PRO A 469 5.40 10.22 -40.79
C PRO A 469 4.39 10.61 -41.89
N THR A 470 4.69 10.28 -43.15
CA THR A 470 3.84 10.59 -44.31
C THR A 470 3.48 9.34 -45.12
N TYR A 471 2.31 9.36 -45.78
CA TYR A 471 1.90 8.28 -46.69
C TYR A 471 2.93 7.98 -47.79
N GLN A 472 3.59 9.01 -48.35
CA GLN A 472 4.57 8.83 -49.42
C GLN A 472 5.82 8.06 -48.95
N LEU A 473 6.23 8.27 -47.70
CA LEU A 473 7.32 7.49 -47.09
C LEU A 473 6.92 6.02 -46.96
N LEU A 474 5.73 5.74 -46.40
CA LEU A 474 5.23 4.36 -46.27
C LEU A 474 5.17 3.66 -47.64
N LYS A 475 4.60 4.32 -48.65
CA LYS A 475 4.51 3.77 -50.02
C LYS A 475 5.88 3.41 -50.59
N LYS A 476 6.88 4.30 -50.48
CA LYS A 476 8.25 4.03 -50.94
C LYS A 476 8.89 2.84 -50.22
N LEU A 477 8.66 2.71 -48.91
CA LEU A 477 9.19 1.58 -48.13
C LEU A 477 8.56 0.25 -48.56
N VAL A 478 7.25 0.24 -48.85
CA VAL A 478 6.53 -0.93 -49.37
C VAL A 478 7.04 -1.33 -50.76
N GLU A 479 7.25 -0.36 -51.65
CA GLU A 479 7.75 -0.59 -53.01
C GLU A 479 9.20 -1.11 -53.03
N ASN A 480 10.08 -0.53 -52.22
CA ASN A 480 11.51 -0.83 -52.22
C ASN A 480 11.91 -2.03 -51.34
N LYS A 481 11.00 -2.57 -50.53
CA LYS A 481 11.29 -3.62 -49.51
C LYS A 481 12.34 -3.22 -48.46
N ASN A 482 12.43 -1.93 -48.15
CA ASN A 482 13.45 -1.38 -47.24
C ASN A 482 12.98 -1.30 -45.77
N ALA A 483 11.91 -2.02 -45.40
CA ALA A 483 11.35 -2.03 -44.06
C ALA A 483 10.78 -3.41 -43.72
N ASP A 484 10.96 -3.81 -42.46
CA ASP A 484 10.38 -5.03 -41.90
C ASP A 484 8.93 -4.83 -41.45
N PHE A 485 8.27 -5.91 -41.06
CA PHE A 485 6.88 -5.91 -40.60
C PHE A 485 6.62 -4.89 -39.48
N GLN A 486 7.53 -4.80 -38.50
CA GLN A 486 7.34 -3.97 -37.32
C GLN A 486 7.47 -2.48 -37.66
N ARG A 487 8.46 -2.11 -38.49
CA ARG A 487 8.61 -0.74 -39.00
C ARG A 487 7.40 -0.30 -39.82
N LEU A 488 6.90 -1.17 -40.70
CA LEU A 488 5.71 -0.87 -41.51
C LEU A 488 4.44 -0.73 -40.66
N SER A 489 4.24 -1.63 -39.70
CA SER A 489 3.07 -1.60 -38.80
C SER A 489 3.05 -0.33 -37.95
N ASN A 490 4.19 0.07 -37.39
CA ASN A 490 4.30 1.29 -36.59
C ASN A 490 3.98 2.54 -37.41
N LEU A 491 4.55 2.65 -38.62
CA LEU A 491 4.25 3.76 -39.52
C LEU A 491 2.76 3.80 -39.88
N MET A 492 2.14 2.67 -40.21
CA MET A 492 0.71 2.59 -40.52
C MET A 492 -0.17 3.05 -39.35
N ASN A 493 0.14 2.63 -38.12
CA ASN A 493 -0.58 3.07 -36.94
C ASN A 493 -0.43 4.59 -36.70
N GLN A 494 0.75 5.16 -36.96
CA GLN A 494 0.97 6.61 -36.82
C GLN A 494 0.21 7.43 -37.87
N ILE A 495 0.02 6.91 -39.08
CA ILE A 495 -0.73 7.57 -40.16
C ILE A 495 -2.12 6.99 -40.36
N GLN A 496 -2.71 6.35 -39.34
CA GLN A 496 -4.00 5.65 -39.45
C GLN A 496 -5.11 6.51 -40.07
N ASP A 497 -5.17 7.80 -39.71
CA ASP A 497 -6.18 8.75 -40.20
C ASP A 497 -6.01 9.07 -41.69
N GLN A 498 -4.81 8.82 -42.23
CA GLN A 498 -4.47 8.99 -43.63
C GLN A 498 -4.74 7.73 -44.46
N LEU A 499 -5.03 6.57 -43.86
CA LEU A 499 -5.14 5.27 -44.56
C LEU A 499 -6.60 4.89 -44.82
N ASN A 500 -7.20 5.50 -45.84
CA ASN A 500 -8.51 5.08 -46.35
C ASN A 500 -8.42 3.83 -47.26
N TYR A 501 -9.57 3.27 -47.65
CA TYR A 501 -9.64 2.07 -48.50
C TYR A 501 -8.82 2.18 -49.80
N GLU A 502 -8.89 3.33 -50.50
CA GLU A 502 -8.14 3.53 -51.75
C GLU A 502 -6.62 3.49 -51.53
N ARG A 503 -6.12 4.06 -50.43
CA ARG A 503 -4.70 4.01 -50.07
C ARG A 503 -4.27 2.62 -49.62
N ILE A 504 -5.11 1.90 -48.86
CA ILE A 504 -4.86 0.50 -48.51
C ILE A 504 -4.79 -0.35 -49.79
N LYS A 505 -5.68 -0.11 -50.75
CA LYS A 505 -5.69 -0.78 -52.04
C LYS A 505 -4.43 -0.49 -52.85
N GLU A 506 -3.99 0.77 -52.90
CA GLU A 506 -2.75 1.17 -53.56
C GLU A 506 -1.51 0.52 -52.92
N LEU A 507 -1.40 0.55 -51.58
CA LEU A 507 -0.32 -0.12 -50.85
C LEU A 507 -0.35 -1.63 -51.05
N THR A 508 -1.54 -2.24 -51.08
CA THR A 508 -1.71 -3.68 -51.36
C THR A 508 -1.25 -4.02 -52.79
N ALA A 509 -1.57 -3.16 -53.77
CA ALA A 509 -1.10 -3.33 -55.15
C ALA A 509 0.43 -3.26 -55.23
N SER A 510 1.04 -2.25 -54.62
CA SER A 510 2.50 -2.10 -54.55
C SER A 510 3.15 -3.29 -53.85
N ALA A 511 2.58 -3.78 -52.74
CA ALA A 511 3.10 -4.92 -51.99
C ALA A 511 2.98 -6.25 -52.76
N LEU A 512 1.88 -6.48 -53.48
CA LEU A 512 1.70 -7.65 -54.34
C LEU A 512 2.67 -7.62 -55.53
N ALA A 513 2.82 -6.46 -56.17
CA ALA A 513 3.68 -6.26 -57.33
C ALA A 513 5.17 -6.42 -56.97
N SER A 514 5.58 -5.88 -55.82
CA SER A 514 6.95 -6.04 -55.36
C SER A 514 7.22 -7.42 -54.75
N ASP A 515 6.20 -8.21 -54.38
CA ASP A 515 6.34 -9.42 -53.56
C ASP A 515 6.92 -9.13 -52.17
N ASN A 516 6.39 -8.08 -51.52
CA ASN A 516 6.77 -7.67 -50.17
C ASN A 516 5.86 -8.35 -49.13
N ARG A 517 6.30 -9.49 -48.59
CA ARG A 517 5.55 -10.28 -47.61
C ARG A 517 5.32 -9.53 -46.30
N ASP A 518 6.31 -8.77 -45.83
CA ASP A 518 6.21 -7.99 -44.59
C ASP A 518 5.15 -6.90 -44.72
N ALA A 519 5.07 -6.23 -45.87
CA ALA A 519 4.03 -5.25 -46.16
C ALA A 519 2.64 -5.89 -46.26
N LEU A 520 2.50 -7.04 -46.92
CA LEU A 520 1.22 -7.76 -46.99
C LEU A 520 0.74 -8.21 -45.61
N GLY A 521 1.64 -8.74 -44.79
CA GLY A 521 1.35 -9.12 -43.41
C GLY A 521 0.97 -7.92 -42.56
N ALA A 522 1.70 -6.80 -42.67
CA ALA A 522 1.44 -5.59 -41.92
C ALA A 522 0.09 -4.95 -42.32
N LEU A 523 -0.24 -4.90 -43.62
CA LEU A 523 -1.54 -4.42 -44.12
C LEU A 523 -2.70 -5.29 -43.62
N GLY A 524 -2.54 -6.62 -43.65
CA GLY A 524 -3.54 -7.56 -43.14
C GLY A 524 -3.75 -7.49 -41.63
N ASN A 525 -2.69 -7.19 -40.86
CA ASN A 525 -2.76 -6.97 -39.42
C ASN A 525 -3.27 -5.57 -39.03
N PHE A 526 -3.24 -4.61 -39.97
CA PHE A 526 -3.81 -3.27 -39.78
C PHE A 526 -5.32 -3.25 -40.03
N ASN A 527 -5.77 -3.75 -41.20
CA ASN A 527 -7.20 -3.87 -41.54
C ASN A 527 -7.43 -5.10 -42.42
N LEU A 528 -7.79 -6.20 -41.78
CA LEU A 528 -7.91 -7.52 -42.42
C LEU A 528 -8.97 -7.54 -43.54
N SER A 529 -10.12 -6.91 -43.33
CA SER A 529 -11.21 -6.89 -44.33
C SER A 529 -10.76 -6.21 -45.62
N ASP A 530 -10.21 -5.00 -45.49
CA ASP A 530 -9.94 -4.16 -46.64
C ASP A 530 -8.69 -4.61 -47.39
N ALA A 531 -7.70 -5.12 -46.66
CA ALA A 531 -6.52 -5.75 -47.25
C ALA A 531 -6.91 -6.99 -48.07
N LEU A 532 -7.73 -7.90 -47.52
CA LEU A 532 -8.16 -9.12 -48.23
C LEU A 532 -9.04 -8.81 -49.44
N LYS A 533 -9.99 -7.86 -49.31
CA LYS A 533 -10.81 -7.40 -50.44
C LYS A 533 -9.95 -6.78 -51.54
N SER A 534 -8.97 -5.94 -51.17
CA SER A 534 -8.04 -5.34 -52.12
C SER A 534 -7.18 -6.39 -52.82
N ALA A 535 -6.63 -7.34 -52.06
CA ALA A 535 -5.82 -8.43 -52.61
C ALA A 535 -6.62 -9.31 -53.59
N GLN A 536 -7.89 -9.58 -53.27
CA GLN A 536 -8.79 -10.32 -54.15
C GLN A 536 -9.13 -9.53 -55.42
N GLN A 537 -9.37 -8.22 -55.33
CA GLN A 537 -9.65 -7.38 -56.49
C GLN A 537 -8.46 -7.26 -57.44
N ILE A 538 -7.24 -7.23 -56.91
CA ILE A 538 -6.02 -7.00 -57.69
C ILE A 538 -5.47 -8.32 -58.26
N GLY A 539 -5.32 -9.34 -57.41
CA GLY A 539 -4.66 -10.60 -57.75
C GLY A 539 -5.59 -11.81 -57.80
N GLY A 540 -6.92 -11.60 -57.76
CA GLY A 540 -7.88 -12.70 -57.71
C GLY A 540 -7.69 -13.60 -56.48
N GLN A 541 -8.02 -14.88 -56.64
CA GLN A 541 -7.89 -15.86 -55.56
C GLN A 541 -6.43 -16.15 -55.17
N GLU A 542 -5.49 -15.95 -56.09
CA GLU A 542 -4.05 -16.09 -55.81
C GLU A 542 -3.53 -14.95 -54.94
N GLY A 543 -3.91 -13.70 -55.24
CA GLY A 543 -3.59 -12.53 -54.43
C GLY A 543 -4.13 -12.65 -53.00
N GLU A 544 -5.38 -13.10 -52.87
CA GLU A 544 -6.00 -13.38 -51.58
C GLU A 544 -5.24 -14.47 -50.80
N ASN A 545 -4.95 -15.62 -51.42
CA ASN A 545 -4.20 -16.71 -50.77
C ASN A 545 -2.78 -16.26 -50.34
N LYS A 546 -2.13 -15.45 -51.16
CA LYS A 546 -0.80 -14.91 -50.89
C LYS A 546 -0.83 -14.00 -49.67
N MET A 547 -1.81 -13.11 -49.57
CA MET A 547 -2.00 -12.28 -48.37
C MET A 547 -2.28 -13.14 -47.13
N ILE A 548 -3.19 -14.11 -47.22
CA ILE A 548 -3.52 -15.04 -46.14
C ILE A 548 -2.25 -15.75 -45.62
N SER A 549 -1.37 -16.20 -46.52
CA SER A 549 -0.10 -16.84 -46.13
C SER A 549 0.89 -15.90 -45.43
N CYS A 550 0.74 -14.59 -45.60
CA CYS A 550 1.57 -13.57 -44.95
C CYS A 550 0.98 -13.09 -43.61
N LEU A 551 -0.27 -13.45 -43.26
CA LEU A 551 -0.91 -13.04 -42.01
C LEU A 551 -0.23 -13.65 -40.76
N SER A 552 0.56 -14.70 -40.93
CA SER A 552 1.40 -15.25 -39.86
C SER A 552 2.64 -14.40 -39.57
N ALA A 553 2.95 -13.40 -40.40
CA ALA A 553 4.00 -12.43 -40.10
C ALA A 553 3.49 -11.46 -39.03
N GLY A 554 4.13 -11.45 -37.85
CA GLY A 554 3.80 -10.57 -36.72
C GLY A 554 3.59 -11.31 -35.40
N SER A 555 3.14 -10.58 -34.37
CA SER A 555 2.63 -11.22 -33.14
C SER A 555 1.28 -11.85 -33.46
N GLY A 556 1.12 -13.16 -33.23
CA GLY A 556 -0.13 -13.88 -33.53
C GLY A 556 -1.39 -13.28 -32.87
N GLU A 557 -1.21 -12.44 -31.86
CA GLU A 557 -2.26 -11.68 -31.18
C GLU A 557 -2.99 -10.72 -32.12
N ASN A 558 -2.26 -10.02 -32.99
CA ASN A 558 -2.85 -9.05 -33.92
C ASN A 558 -3.81 -9.74 -34.89
N LEU A 559 -3.45 -10.94 -35.39
CA LEU A 559 -4.33 -11.72 -36.24
C LEU A 559 -5.64 -12.08 -35.52
N LEU A 560 -5.56 -12.47 -34.25
CA LEU A 560 -6.76 -12.80 -33.45
C LEU A 560 -7.65 -11.58 -33.23
N LYS A 561 -7.06 -10.43 -32.89
CA LYS A 561 -7.79 -9.15 -32.76
C LYS A 561 -8.55 -8.82 -34.06
N GLN A 562 -7.83 -8.84 -35.17
CA GLN A 562 -8.38 -8.57 -36.49
C GLN A 562 -9.47 -9.58 -36.89
N TRP A 563 -9.33 -10.85 -36.52
CA TRP A 563 -10.37 -11.86 -36.72
C TRP A 563 -11.66 -11.49 -36.00
N PHE A 564 -11.62 -11.18 -34.69
CA PHE A 564 -12.82 -10.84 -33.92
C PHE A 564 -13.50 -9.55 -34.40
N ILE A 565 -12.73 -8.61 -34.96
CA ILE A 565 -13.24 -7.35 -35.54
C ILE A 565 -13.88 -7.60 -36.92
N HIS A 566 -13.18 -8.28 -37.84
CA HIS A 566 -13.53 -8.27 -39.27
C HIS A 566 -14.18 -9.54 -39.81
N ARG A 567 -14.21 -10.67 -39.08
CA ARG A 567 -14.75 -11.96 -39.57
C ARG A 567 -16.16 -11.93 -40.17
N LYS A 568 -17.02 -10.98 -39.73
CA LYS A 568 -18.38 -10.81 -40.25
C LYS A 568 -18.40 -10.22 -41.68
N ASN A 569 -17.33 -9.54 -42.07
CA ASN A 569 -17.20 -8.84 -43.35
C ASN A 569 -16.43 -9.67 -44.40
N LEU A 570 -16.05 -10.91 -44.06
CA LEU A 570 -15.32 -11.83 -44.93
C LEU A 570 -16.30 -12.77 -45.66
N THR A 571 -15.94 -13.20 -46.87
CA THR A 571 -16.68 -14.24 -47.58
C THR A 571 -16.52 -15.59 -46.87
N GLU A 572 -17.47 -16.52 -47.01
CA GLU A 572 -17.41 -17.82 -46.29
C GLU A 572 -16.15 -18.63 -46.62
N THR A 573 -15.67 -18.60 -47.87
CA THR A 573 -14.43 -19.28 -48.27
C THR A 573 -13.18 -18.65 -47.65
N THR A 574 -13.11 -17.32 -47.63
CA THR A 574 -12.00 -16.57 -47.01
C THR A 574 -12.00 -16.79 -45.50
N LYS A 575 -13.19 -16.71 -44.90
CA LYS A 575 -13.43 -16.85 -43.47
C LYS A 575 -12.96 -18.20 -42.96
N GLN A 576 -13.24 -19.30 -43.67
CA GLN A 576 -12.74 -20.63 -43.29
C GLN A 576 -11.20 -20.68 -43.30
N LYS A 577 -10.54 -20.16 -44.34
CA LYS A 577 -9.07 -20.15 -44.43
C LYS A 577 -8.43 -19.33 -43.31
N VAL A 578 -8.96 -18.14 -43.04
CA VAL A 578 -8.46 -17.28 -41.96
C VAL A 578 -8.78 -17.88 -40.59
N LYS A 579 -9.94 -18.53 -40.41
CA LYS A 579 -10.30 -19.24 -39.17
C LYS A 579 -9.28 -20.34 -38.85
N GLU A 580 -8.86 -21.12 -39.83
CA GLU A 580 -7.85 -22.18 -39.63
C GLU A 580 -6.49 -21.61 -39.20
N LEU A 581 -6.07 -20.47 -39.76
CA LEU A 581 -4.87 -19.78 -39.29
C LEU A 581 -5.02 -19.22 -37.88
N ALA A 582 -6.14 -18.55 -37.61
CA ALA A 582 -6.46 -18.02 -36.29
C ALA A 582 -6.52 -19.13 -35.23
N LYS A 583 -7.05 -20.32 -35.58
CA LYS A 583 -7.12 -21.50 -34.71
C LYS A 583 -5.73 -21.96 -34.31
N LYS A 584 -4.82 -22.09 -35.29
CA LYS A 584 -3.42 -22.45 -35.02
C LYS A 584 -2.73 -21.42 -34.12
N MET A 585 -2.87 -20.13 -34.43
CA MET A 585 -2.28 -19.05 -33.63
C MET A 585 -2.84 -19.00 -32.21
N LEU A 586 -4.14 -19.23 -32.02
CA LEU A 586 -4.78 -19.25 -30.70
C LEU A 586 -4.19 -20.37 -29.82
N ILE A 587 -4.03 -21.57 -30.38
CA ILE A 587 -3.43 -22.71 -29.68
C ILE A 587 -1.97 -22.42 -29.34
N GLU A 588 -1.18 -21.93 -30.30
CA GLU A 588 0.23 -21.60 -30.10
C GLU A 588 0.43 -20.54 -29.01
N LEU A 589 -0.36 -19.45 -29.04
CA LEU A 589 -0.34 -18.40 -28.02
C LEU A 589 -0.79 -18.93 -26.65
N GLY A 590 -1.85 -19.74 -26.60
CA GLY A 590 -2.31 -20.35 -25.35
C GLY A 590 -1.22 -21.22 -24.70
N ILE A 591 -0.53 -22.04 -25.50
CA ILE A 591 0.59 -22.87 -25.04
C ILE A 591 1.78 -22.00 -24.60
N TYR A 592 2.14 -21.00 -25.40
CA TYR A 592 3.22 -20.07 -25.10
C TYR A 592 2.98 -19.36 -23.76
N TYR A 593 1.81 -18.75 -23.59
CA TYR A 593 1.44 -18.05 -22.37
C TYR A 593 1.37 -18.99 -21.17
N SER A 594 0.85 -20.21 -21.36
CA SER A 594 0.79 -21.20 -20.29
C SER A 594 2.19 -21.57 -19.79
N ARG A 595 3.11 -21.90 -20.70
CA ARG A 595 4.49 -22.24 -20.35
C ARG A 595 5.23 -21.07 -19.70
N ALA A 596 5.08 -19.87 -20.27
CA ALA A 596 5.77 -18.68 -19.78
C ALA A 596 5.26 -18.22 -18.42
N ARG A 597 3.95 -18.35 -18.15
CA ARG A 597 3.30 -17.74 -16.99
C ARG A 597 2.95 -18.76 -15.90
N LEU A 598 2.30 -19.87 -16.24
CA LEU A 598 1.91 -20.91 -15.26
C LEU A 598 3.04 -21.92 -14.98
N GLY A 599 4.07 -21.96 -15.83
CA GLY A 599 5.21 -22.87 -15.68
C GLY A 599 4.89 -24.32 -16.10
N SER A 600 5.85 -25.21 -15.89
CA SER A 600 5.71 -26.65 -16.18
C SER A 600 5.15 -27.45 -15.00
N SER A 601 4.53 -26.78 -14.01
CA SER A 601 4.00 -27.36 -12.76
C SER A 601 2.90 -28.37 -13.06
N THR A 602 3.39 -29.56 -13.40
CA THR A 602 2.72 -30.78 -13.82
C THR A 602 2.40 -31.68 -12.62
N THR A 603 2.64 -31.18 -11.41
CA THR A 603 2.35 -31.83 -10.14
C THR A 603 1.21 -31.05 -9.49
N GLY A 604 0.01 -31.62 -9.50
CA GLY A 604 -0.99 -31.21 -8.51
C GLY A 604 -0.44 -31.48 -7.10
N PRO A 605 -0.94 -30.80 -6.05
CA PRO A 605 -0.58 -31.11 -4.68
C PRO A 605 -0.59 -32.62 -4.39
N ILE A 606 0.31 -33.08 -3.52
CA ILE A 606 0.32 -34.46 -3.02
C ILE A 606 -1.03 -34.68 -2.31
N PRO A 607 -1.76 -35.79 -2.56
CA PRO A 607 -3.00 -36.07 -1.85
C PRO A 607 -2.77 -36.04 -0.34
N ILE A 608 -3.62 -35.30 0.38
CA ILE A 608 -3.53 -35.12 1.83
C ILE A 608 -4.68 -35.89 2.47
N ASN A 609 -4.38 -36.72 3.47
CA ASN A 609 -5.42 -37.34 4.29
C ASN A 609 -5.94 -36.30 5.29
N ILE A 610 -7.23 -36.02 5.23
CA ILE A 610 -7.95 -35.14 6.17
C ILE A 610 -8.91 -35.98 7.02
N VAL A 611 -9.28 -35.49 8.20
CA VAL A 611 -10.21 -36.18 9.10
C VAL A 611 -11.53 -35.39 9.15
N ARG A 612 -12.66 -36.05 8.94
CA ARG A 612 -14.02 -35.45 9.02
C ARG A 612 -15.01 -36.35 9.77
N PRO A 613 -16.16 -35.83 10.24
CA PRO A 613 -17.19 -36.68 10.84
C PRO A 613 -17.68 -37.78 9.90
N TYR A 614 -17.93 -38.95 10.47
CA TYR A 614 -18.45 -40.13 9.80
C TYR A 614 -19.84 -39.85 9.25
N SER A 615 -20.05 -40.20 7.99
CA SER A 615 -21.32 -40.17 7.30
C SER A 615 -21.75 -41.59 6.93
N ILE A 616 -23.06 -41.83 6.89
CA ILE A 616 -23.62 -43.14 6.56
C ILE A 616 -23.19 -43.50 5.12
N GLY A 617 -22.35 -44.53 5.00
CA GLY A 617 -21.74 -44.96 3.73
C GLY A 617 -20.21 -44.92 3.71
N ASP A 618 -19.58 -44.30 4.71
CA ASP A 618 -18.13 -44.32 4.88
C ASP A 618 -17.63 -45.70 5.35
N ASP A 619 -16.45 -46.10 4.87
CA ASP A 619 -15.81 -47.35 5.25
C ASP A 619 -15.31 -47.29 6.70
N PHE A 620 -15.64 -48.32 7.48
CA PHE A 620 -15.26 -48.43 8.88
C PHE A 620 -13.74 -48.53 9.07
N GLU A 621 -12.99 -49.01 8.06
CA GLU A 621 -11.53 -49.06 8.11
C GLU A 621 -10.88 -47.67 8.14
N ASN A 622 -11.60 -46.64 7.67
CA ASN A 622 -11.09 -45.28 7.62
C ASN A 622 -11.32 -44.50 8.93
N ILE A 623 -11.89 -45.10 9.97
CA ILE A 623 -12.17 -44.38 11.23
C ILE A 623 -10.85 -44.02 11.96
N ASP A 624 -10.65 -42.73 12.21
CA ASP A 624 -9.62 -42.22 13.10
C ASP A 624 -10.07 -42.40 14.55
N LEU A 625 -9.60 -43.49 15.17
CA LEU A 625 -9.93 -43.83 16.55
C LEU A 625 -9.46 -42.76 17.55
N GLU A 626 -8.29 -42.14 17.32
CA GLU A 626 -7.73 -41.14 18.23
C GLU A 626 -8.58 -39.87 18.22
N GLU A 627 -8.95 -39.37 17.04
CA GLU A 627 -9.76 -38.15 16.94
C GLU A 627 -11.20 -38.38 17.38
N THR A 628 -11.74 -39.57 17.11
CA THR A 628 -13.04 -40.01 17.63
C THR A 628 -13.06 -40.02 19.16
N ILE A 629 -12.04 -40.63 19.79
CA ILE A 629 -11.94 -40.70 21.25
C ILE A 629 -11.79 -39.30 21.85
N ASN A 630 -10.93 -38.45 21.27
CA ASN A 630 -10.76 -37.06 21.72
C ASN A 630 -12.08 -36.28 21.64
N ASN A 631 -12.80 -36.37 20.52
CA ASN A 631 -14.09 -35.69 20.34
C ASN A 631 -15.16 -36.18 21.35
N ILE A 632 -15.20 -37.48 21.66
CA ILE A 632 -16.11 -38.04 22.67
C ILE A 632 -15.76 -37.53 24.08
N LEU A 633 -14.46 -37.47 24.40
CA LEU A 633 -13.95 -36.99 25.68
C LEU A 633 -14.18 -35.48 25.86
N GLU A 634 -13.88 -34.67 24.84
CA GLU A 634 -14.11 -33.22 24.84
C GLU A 634 -15.59 -32.88 25.02
N LYS A 635 -16.48 -33.66 24.40
CA LYS A 635 -17.94 -33.50 24.55
C LYS A 635 -18.48 -34.09 25.86
N GLY A 636 -17.63 -34.73 26.68
CA GLY A 636 -18.03 -35.35 27.94
C GLY A 636 -19.13 -36.41 27.80
N LYS A 637 -19.22 -37.06 26.63
CA LYS A 637 -20.30 -38.02 26.36
C LYS A 637 -20.05 -39.34 27.10
N LYS A 638 -21.10 -39.86 27.74
CA LYS A 638 -21.12 -41.24 28.26
C LYS A 638 -21.19 -42.22 27.07
N LEU A 639 -20.65 -43.42 27.26
CA LEU A 639 -20.62 -44.48 26.23
C LEU A 639 -22.00 -44.73 25.60
N ASP A 640 -23.06 -44.63 26.39
CA ASP A 640 -24.44 -44.87 25.97
C ASP A 640 -25.02 -43.77 25.06
N HIS A 641 -24.34 -42.62 24.94
CA HIS A 641 -24.79 -41.44 24.19
C HIS A 641 -23.94 -41.16 22.94
N ILE A 642 -23.05 -42.08 22.55
CA ILE A 642 -22.22 -41.96 21.34
C ILE A 642 -23.11 -42.17 20.10
N LYS A 643 -23.05 -41.23 19.16
CA LYS A 643 -23.75 -41.30 17.86
C LYS A 643 -22.75 -41.45 16.72
N TYR A 644 -23.25 -41.81 15.53
CA TYR A 644 -22.40 -41.98 14.33
C TYR A 644 -21.60 -40.72 13.99
N ASP A 645 -22.20 -39.55 14.16
CA ASP A 645 -21.62 -38.23 13.96
C ASP A 645 -20.54 -37.85 15.02
N ASP A 646 -20.30 -38.70 16.01
CA ASP A 646 -19.15 -38.59 16.92
C ASP A 646 -17.89 -39.30 16.41
N PHE A 647 -18.02 -40.18 15.42
CA PHE A 647 -16.90 -40.86 14.77
C PHE A 647 -16.28 -39.97 13.70
N PHE A 648 -14.96 -40.06 13.54
CA PHE A 648 -14.20 -39.30 12.56
C PHE A 648 -13.51 -40.28 11.59
N VAL A 649 -13.50 -39.97 10.29
CA VAL A 649 -12.90 -40.79 9.23
C VAL A 649 -11.85 -40.04 8.43
N PHE A 650 -10.81 -40.76 8.01
CA PHE A 650 -9.82 -40.32 7.04
C PHE A 650 -10.41 -40.28 5.63
N GLU A 651 -10.33 -39.11 5.00
CA GLU A 651 -10.61 -38.93 3.58
C GLU A 651 -9.34 -38.45 2.88
N THR A 652 -8.93 -39.15 1.83
CA THR A 652 -7.83 -38.69 0.98
C THR A 652 -8.36 -37.59 0.06
N ALA A 653 -8.17 -36.33 0.44
CA ALA A 653 -8.39 -35.21 -0.46
C ALA A 653 -7.39 -35.35 -1.61
N LYS A 654 -7.90 -35.52 -2.84
CA LYS A 654 -7.07 -35.43 -4.03
C LYS A 654 -6.44 -34.04 -3.99
N GLY A 655 -5.11 -33.95 -4.01
CA GLY A 655 -4.42 -32.67 -4.17
C GLY A 655 -4.58 -32.14 -5.59
N LEU A 656 -5.81 -31.96 -6.04
CA LEU A 656 -6.17 -31.29 -7.27
C LEU A 656 -6.69 -29.93 -6.91
N ARG A 657 -6.34 -28.92 -7.70
CA ARG A 657 -6.87 -27.57 -7.53
C ARG A 657 -8.22 -27.52 -8.22
N THR A 658 -9.24 -26.96 -7.58
CA THR A 658 -10.54 -26.75 -8.24
C THR A 658 -10.73 -25.26 -8.53
N ALA A 659 -10.97 -24.91 -9.80
CA ALA A 659 -11.24 -23.53 -10.18
C ALA A 659 -12.41 -23.41 -11.18
N CYS A 660 -13.34 -22.48 -10.95
CA CYS A 660 -14.36 -22.07 -11.91
C CYS A 660 -14.06 -20.65 -12.44
N PHE A 661 -14.25 -20.45 -13.74
CA PHE A 661 -14.09 -19.17 -14.43
C PHE A 661 -15.39 -18.78 -15.13
N GLU A 662 -15.97 -17.67 -14.72
CA GLU A 662 -17.13 -17.06 -15.37
C GLU A 662 -16.66 -15.84 -16.17
N LEU A 663 -16.82 -15.92 -17.49
CA LEU A 663 -16.28 -14.94 -18.42
C LEU A 663 -17.41 -14.23 -19.17
N ASP A 664 -17.42 -12.91 -19.08
CA ASP A 664 -18.42 -12.05 -19.72
C ASP A 664 -18.27 -12.05 -21.26
N ILE A 665 -19.38 -12.21 -21.99
CA ILE A 665 -19.46 -12.06 -23.45
C ILE A 665 -20.56 -11.07 -23.87
N SER A 666 -20.87 -10.10 -23.02
CA SER A 666 -21.84 -9.03 -23.26
C SER A 666 -21.43 -8.09 -24.41
N GLY A 667 -22.27 -7.10 -24.72
CA GLY A 667 -22.12 -6.26 -25.90
C GLY A 667 -20.86 -5.40 -25.86
N SER A 668 -20.36 -5.12 -24.66
CA SER A 668 -19.11 -4.38 -24.44
C SER A 668 -17.87 -5.23 -24.79
N MET A 669 -18.02 -6.55 -24.92
CA MET A 669 -16.97 -7.55 -25.14
C MET A 669 -16.68 -7.76 -26.62
N THR A 670 -16.36 -6.72 -27.39
CA THR A 670 -16.03 -6.84 -28.83
C THR A 670 -14.55 -6.69 -29.12
N GLY A 671 -14.10 -7.24 -30.25
CA GLY A 671 -12.75 -7.05 -30.78
C GLY A 671 -11.66 -7.65 -29.87
N ASP A 672 -10.71 -6.82 -29.46
CA ASP A 672 -9.53 -7.19 -28.69
C ASP A 672 -9.84 -7.96 -27.40
N LYS A 673 -10.96 -7.64 -26.74
CA LYS A 673 -11.37 -8.27 -25.48
C LYS A 673 -11.63 -9.77 -25.65
N LEU A 674 -12.36 -10.16 -26.70
CA LEU A 674 -12.62 -11.57 -27.00
C LEU A 674 -11.37 -12.30 -27.45
N ALA A 675 -10.45 -11.61 -28.13
CA ALA A 675 -9.17 -12.18 -28.53
C ALA A 675 -8.36 -12.60 -27.28
N TYR A 676 -8.16 -11.67 -26.34
CA TYR A 676 -7.45 -11.97 -25.10
C TYR A 676 -8.18 -12.97 -24.19
N MET A 677 -9.51 -12.89 -24.11
CA MET A 677 -10.31 -13.89 -23.40
C MET A 677 -10.10 -15.29 -23.99
N SER A 678 -10.12 -15.43 -25.32
CA SER A 678 -9.90 -16.71 -25.99
C SER A 678 -8.49 -17.25 -25.72
N ILE A 679 -7.47 -16.38 -25.77
CA ILE A 679 -6.08 -16.73 -25.43
C ILE A 679 -6.00 -17.24 -23.98
N CYS A 680 -6.64 -16.54 -23.03
CA CYS A 680 -6.67 -16.92 -21.62
C CYS A 680 -7.36 -18.27 -21.39
N VAL A 681 -8.52 -18.50 -22.00
CA VAL A 681 -9.23 -19.77 -21.87
C VAL A 681 -8.38 -20.92 -22.41
N THR A 682 -7.74 -20.72 -23.56
CA THR A 682 -6.84 -21.71 -24.16
C THR A 682 -5.62 -21.98 -23.27
N MET A 683 -5.04 -20.92 -22.70
CA MET A 683 -3.95 -20.99 -21.73
C MET A 683 -4.33 -21.80 -20.48
N LEU A 684 -5.50 -21.54 -19.90
CA LEU A 684 -6.01 -22.22 -18.72
C LEU A 684 -6.28 -23.70 -19.00
N CYS A 685 -7.00 -24.02 -20.07
CA CYS A 685 -7.29 -25.39 -20.48
C CYS A 685 -6.01 -26.21 -20.74
N TYR A 686 -4.96 -25.60 -21.31
CA TYR A 686 -3.69 -26.30 -21.51
C TYR A 686 -2.89 -26.43 -20.21
N GLY A 687 -2.75 -25.34 -19.44
CA GLY A 687 -1.89 -25.26 -18.27
C GLY A 687 -2.42 -26.04 -17.07
N MET A 688 -3.73 -26.03 -16.86
CA MET A 688 -4.42 -26.69 -15.75
C MET A 688 -5.12 -27.99 -16.18
N ARG A 689 -4.67 -28.62 -17.28
CA ARG A 689 -5.29 -29.86 -17.82
C ARG A 689 -5.33 -31.05 -16.86
N LYS A 690 -4.55 -31.00 -15.77
CA LYS A 690 -4.52 -32.03 -14.71
C LYS A 690 -5.41 -31.68 -13.52
N ASP A 691 -5.81 -30.41 -13.40
CA ASP A 691 -6.65 -29.88 -12.34
C ASP A 691 -8.13 -29.89 -12.74
N GLU A 692 -9.01 -29.63 -11.78
CA GLU A 692 -10.46 -29.58 -11.99
C GLU A 692 -10.85 -28.14 -12.35
N ILE A 693 -10.97 -27.86 -13.65
CA ILE A 693 -11.28 -26.50 -14.13
C ILE A 693 -12.66 -26.43 -14.79
N GLY A 694 -13.48 -25.48 -14.39
CA GLY A 694 -14.77 -25.18 -14.99
C GLY A 694 -14.70 -23.83 -15.69
N ILE A 695 -15.21 -23.74 -16.91
CA ILE A 695 -15.24 -22.49 -17.67
C ILE A 695 -16.62 -22.30 -18.28
N THR A 696 -17.21 -21.14 -18.03
CA THR A 696 -18.47 -20.73 -18.64
C THR A 696 -18.39 -19.32 -19.18
N PHE A 697 -19.10 -19.08 -20.28
CA PHE A 697 -19.45 -17.73 -20.71
C PHE A 697 -20.82 -17.33 -20.16
N PHE A 698 -21.04 -16.04 -20.00
CA PHE A 698 -22.36 -15.52 -19.67
C PHE A 698 -22.67 -14.20 -20.39
N GLU A 699 -23.95 -14.02 -20.66
CA GLU A 699 -24.57 -12.81 -21.19
C GLU A 699 -25.99 -12.76 -20.59
N SER A 700 -27.06 -12.79 -21.36
CA SER A 700 -28.42 -13.11 -20.92
C SER A 700 -28.64 -14.57 -20.47
N ASN A 701 -27.75 -15.50 -20.84
CA ASN A 701 -27.78 -16.90 -20.42
C ASN A 701 -26.36 -17.46 -20.19
N THR A 702 -26.27 -18.66 -19.60
CA THR A 702 -25.01 -19.34 -19.31
C THR A 702 -24.64 -20.31 -20.43
N HIS A 703 -23.39 -20.23 -20.88
CA HIS A 703 -22.82 -21.05 -21.94
C HIS A 703 -21.61 -21.81 -21.41
N VAL A 704 -21.86 -23.05 -20.97
CA VAL A 704 -20.82 -23.92 -20.43
C VAL A 704 -19.86 -24.34 -21.54
N LEU A 705 -18.58 -23.98 -21.41
CA LEU A 705 -17.52 -24.43 -22.32
C LEU A 705 -16.88 -25.73 -21.85
N LYS A 706 -16.66 -25.83 -20.54
CA LYS A 706 -16.00 -26.98 -19.91
C LYS A 706 -16.51 -27.15 -18.49
N GLU A 707 -16.99 -28.35 -18.17
CA GLU A 707 -17.27 -28.74 -16.78
C GLU A 707 -16.02 -29.19 -16.02
N LEU A 708 -16.03 -29.18 -14.69
CA LEU A 708 -14.87 -29.50 -13.86
C LEU A 708 -14.25 -30.87 -14.21
N HIS A 709 -15.11 -31.88 -14.38
CA HIS A 709 -14.72 -33.26 -14.66
C HIS A 709 -14.48 -33.55 -16.16
N GLN A 710 -14.85 -32.62 -17.04
CA GLN A 710 -14.79 -32.81 -18.48
C GLN A 710 -13.36 -32.59 -19.00
N LYS A 711 -12.86 -33.53 -19.82
CA LYS A 711 -11.67 -33.30 -20.64
C LYS A 711 -12.08 -32.67 -21.97
N ILE A 712 -11.34 -31.65 -22.40
CA ILE A 712 -11.60 -30.95 -23.67
C ILE A 712 -10.38 -31.04 -24.57
N ASP A 713 -10.63 -31.25 -25.86
CA ASP A 713 -9.61 -31.13 -26.90
C ASP A 713 -9.39 -29.65 -27.26
N LEU A 714 -8.13 -29.24 -27.33
CA LEU A 714 -7.77 -27.83 -27.55
C LEU A 714 -8.12 -27.35 -28.96
N GLU A 715 -8.09 -28.25 -29.94
CA GLU A 715 -8.52 -27.89 -31.29
C GLU A 715 -10.01 -27.58 -31.34
N LYS A 716 -10.84 -28.42 -30.73
CA LYS A 716 -12.28 -28.17 -30.63
C LYS A 716 -12.56 -26.89 -29.84
N LEU A 717 -11.91 -26.71 -28.69
CA LEU A 717 -12.04 -25.51 -27.87
C LEU A 717 -11.69 -24.25 -28.66
N ALA A 718 -10.56 -24.24 -29.38
CA ALA A 718 -10.14 -23.10 -30.18
C ALA A 718 -11.17 -22.77 -31.29
N ASP A 719 -11.77 -23.78 -31.91
CA ASP A 719 -12.81 -23.59 -32.93
C ASP A 719 -14.09 -22.96 -32.35
N ASP A 720 -14.52 -23.44 -31.18
CA ASP A 720 -15.66 -22.92 -30.43
C ASP A 720 -15.41 -21.46 -30.01
N LEU A 721 -14.24 -21.17 -29.44
CA LEU A 721 -13.83 -19.82 -29.01
C LEU A 721 -13.80 -18.81 -30.16
N LEU A 722 -13.24 -19.18 -31.32
CA LEU A 722 -13.19 -18.29 -32.48
C LEU A 722 -14.57 -17.98 -33.08
N SER A 723 -15.57 -18.78 -32.73
CA SER A 723 -16.96 -18.62 -33.15
C SER A 723 -17.79 -17.80 -32.15
N VAL A 724 -17.25 -17.49 -30.96
CA VAL A 724 -17.93 -16.69 -29.93
C VAL A 724 -18.17 -15.27 -30.42
N THR A 725 -19.38 -14.76 -30.21
CA THR A 725 -19.80 -13.40 -30.52
C THR A 725 -20.29 -12.69 -29.28
N ALA A 726 -19.94 -11.41 -29.11
CA ALA A 726 -20.56 -10.53 -28.14
C ALA A 726 -22.09 -10.48 -28.34
N ARG A 727 -22.85 -10.54 -27.25
CA ARG A 727 -24.33 -10.52 -27.23
C ARG A 727 -24.86 -9.46 -26.27
N GLY A 728 -26.14 -9.12 -26.35
CA GLY A 728 -26.74 -8.11 -25.46
C GLY A 728 -27.11 -8.71 -24.09
N GLY A 729 -26.91 -7.93 -23.02
CA GLY A 729 -27.31 -8.27 -21.66
C GLY A 729 -26.19 -8.91 -20.82
N THR A 730 -26.29 -8.72 -19.50
CA THR A 730 -25.32 -9.21 -18.50
C THR A 730 -26.09 -9.73 -17.29
N ARG A 731 -26.53 -10.99 -17.38
CA ARG A 731 -27.23 -11.75 -16.33
C ARG A 731 -26.29 -12.80 -15.76
N LEU A 732 -25.97 -12.64 -14.49
CA LEU A 732 -24.91 -13.39 -13.83
C LEU A 732 -25.46 -14.53 -12.96
N GLN A 733 -26.73 -14.47 -12.55
CA GLN A 733 -27.33 -15.44 -11.61
C GLN A 733 -27.09 -16.88 -12.05
N SER A 734 -27.47 -17.22 -13.29
CA SER A 734 -27.39 -18.58 -13.82
C SER A 734 -25.94 -19.10 -13.88
N ALA A 735 -24.96 -18.22 -14.11
CA ALA A 735 -23.55 -18.59 -14.17
C ALA A 735 -23.01 -18.93 -12.78
N ILE A 736 -23.36 -18.14 -11.76
CA ILE A 736 -22.96 -18.40 -10.37
C ILE A 736 -23.71 -19.61 -9.80
N GLU A 737 -24.98 -19.79 -10.15
CA GLU A 737 -25.74 -21.00 -9.81
C GLU A 737 -25.08 -22.26 -10.38
N TRP A 738 -24.66 -22.21 -11.65
CA TRP A 738 -23.88 -23.28 -12.27
C TRP A 738 -22.55 -23.52 -11.53
N ALA A 739 -21.80 -22.47 -11.20
CA ALA A 739 -20.53 -22.59 -10.48
C ALA A 739 -20.74 -23.23 -9.09
N ASN A 740 -21.75 -22.80 -8.34
CA ASN A 740 -22.14 -23.41 -7.06
C ASN A 740 -22.44 -24.91 -7.20
N LYS A 741 -23.16 -25.30 -8.27
CA LYS A 741 -23.43 -26.70 -8.56
C LYS A 741 -22.15 -27.48 -8.85
N GLN A 742 -21.24 -26.93 -9.65
CA GLN A 742 -19.93 -27.54 -9.94
C GLN A 742 -19.12 -27.76 -8.65
N PHE A 743 -18.99 -26.75 -7.79
CA PHE A 743 -18.25 -26.88 -6.52
C PHE A 743 -18.89 -27.82 -5.50
N LYS A 744 -20.21 -27.98 -5.53
CA LYS A 744 -20.94 -28.84 -4.60
C LYS A 744 -20.93 -30.30 -5.04
N GLU A 745 -21.13 -30.57 -6.32
CA GLU A 745 -21.34 -31.94 -6.83
C GLU A 745 -20.07 -32.58 -7.39
N HIS A 746 -19.09 -31.79 -7.84
CA HIS A 746 -17.96 -32.29 -8.63
C HIS A 746 -16.59 -31.90 -8.10
N SER A 747 -16.51 -31.07 -7.06
CA SER A 747 -15.24 -30.67 -6.45
C SER A 747 -14.93 -31.51 -5.23
N ASN A 748 -13.85 -32.27 -5.30
CA ASN A 748 -13.30 -33.03 -4.17
C ASN A 748 -12.08 -32.33 -3.54
N SER A 749 -11.77 -31.10 -3.98
CA SER A 749 -10.66 -30.31 -3.47
C SER A 749 -11.05 -29.49 -2.25
N ARG A 750 -10.10 -29.32 -1.33
CA ARG A 750 -10.18 -28.34 -0.25
C ARG A 750 -9.99 -26.91 -0.77
N GLU A 751 -9.21 -26.73 -1.83
CA GLU A 751 -8.89 -25.42 -2.39
C GLU A 751 -9.80 -25.15 -3.59
N LYS A 752 -10.84 -24.35 -3.36
CA LYS A 752 -11.85 -23.98 -4.35
C LYS A 752 -11.74 -22.51 -4.67
N LEU A 753 -11.48 -22.19 -5.94
CA LEU A 753 -11.33 -20.82 -6.43
C LEU A 753 -12.40 -20.49 -7.48
N ASN A 754 -13.11 -19.39 -7.31
CA ASN A 754 -14.02 -18.86 -8.32
C ASN A 754 -13.50 -17.52 -8.83
N VAL A 755 -13.33 -17.39 -10.15
CA VAL A 755 -12.88 -16.16 -10.80
C VAL A 755 -13.97 -15.66 -11.74
N LEU A 756 -14.60 -14.55 -11.35
CA LEU A 756 -15.56 -13.83 -12.18
C LEU A 756 -14.86 -12.68 -12.89
N PHE A 757 -15.05 -12.60 -14.20
CA PHE A 757 -14.55 -11.52 -15.02
C PHE A 757 -15.73 -10.80 -15.68
N THR A 758 -15.91 -9.49 -15.41
CA THR A 758 -16.99 -8.67 -15.98
C THR A 758 -16.69 -7.18 -15.92
N ASP A 759 -17.38 -6.38 -16.73
CA ASP A 759 -17.38 -4.91 -16.61
C ASP A 759 -18.28 -4.38 -15.48
N ALA A 760 -18.94 -5.28 -14.74
CA ALA A 760 -19.77 -5.02 -13.56
C ALA A 760 -21.09 -4.27 -13.82
N GLU A 761 -21.59 -4.25 -15.06
CA GLU A 761 -22.95 -3.78 -15.38
C GLU A 761 -23.96 -4.94 -15.31
N ILE A 762 -24.37 -5.33 -14.11
CA ILE A 762 -25.18 -6.55 -13.90
C ILE A 762 -26.66 -6.22 -13.72
N PHE A 763 -27.52 -6.88 -14.49
CA PHE A 763 -28.96 -6.63 -14.47
C PHE A 763 -29.71 -7.33 -13.32
N ASP A 764 -29.21 -8.48 -12.85
CA ASP A 764 -29.85 -9.40 -11.89
C ASP A 764 -29.12 -9.44 -10.53
N LEU A 765 -28.65 -8.29 -10.06
CA LEU A 765 -27.79 -8.19 -8.87
C LEU A 765 -28.44 -8.79 -7.61
N LYS A 766 -29.75 -8.62 -7.40
CA LYS A 766 -30.43 -9.08 -6.17
C LYS A 766 -30.39 -10.61 -6.04
N GLU A 767 -30.65 -11.31 -7.14
CA GLU A 767 -30.64 -12.75 -7.26
C GLU A 767 -29.21 -13.29 -7.13
N VAL A 768 -28.25 -12.62 -7.80
CA VAL A 768 -26.81 -12.94 -7.72
C VAL A 768 -26.27 -12.89 -6.30
N LEU A 769 -26.68 -11.89 -5.49
CA LEU A 769 -26.24 -11.78 -4.09
C LEU A 769 -26.66 -12.99 -3.24
N GLN A 770 -27.77 -13.67 -3.58
CA GLN A 770 -28.17 -14.90 -2.89
C GLN A 770 -27.24 -16.06 -3.27
N GLU A 771 -26.88 -16.17 -4.54
CA GLU A 771 -25.94 -17.20 -5.01
C GLU A 771 -24.53 -17.01 -4.45
N PHE A 772 -24.06 -15.77 -4.29
CA PHE A 772 -22.77 -15.51 -3.63
C PHE A 772 -22.74 -15.91 -2.15
N ARG A 773 -23.87 -15.82 -1.43
CA ARG A 773 -23.94 -16.33 -0.05
C ARG A 773 -23.80 -17.85 0.00
N LYS A 774 -24.41 -18.56 -0.97
CA LYS A 774 -24.24 -20.01 -1.11
C LYS A 774 -22.79 -20.35 -1.44
N MET A 775 -22.17 -19.62 -2.37
CA MET A 775 -20.76 -19.80 -2.72
C MET A 775 -19.85 -19.65 -1.49
N ARG A 776 -20.08 -18.61 -0.69
CA ARG A 776 -19.34 -18.38 0.57
C ARG A 776 -19.53 -19.54 1.56
N SER A 777 -20.73 -20.09 1.68
CA SER A 777 -20.98 -21.25 2.56
C SER A 777 -20.29 -22.53 2.10
N LEU A 778 -19.94 -22.64 0.82
CA LEU A 778 -19.17 -23.76 0.26
C LEU A 778 -17.66 -23.62 0.48
N GLY A 779 -17.20 -22.54 1.14
CA GLY A 779 -15.78 -22.30 1.40
C GLY A 779 -14.98 -21.96 0.14
N VAL A 780 -15.64 -21.40 -0.88
CA VAL A 780 -15.00 -21.02 -2.15
C VAL A 780 -14.37 -19.64 -2.02
N ASP A 781 -13.10 -19.53 -2.36
CA ASP A 781 -12.42 -18.24 -2.48
C ASP A 781 -12.85 -17.54 -3.77
N PHE A 782 -13.27 -16.29 -3.66
CA PHE A 782 -13.88 -15.54 -4.76
C PHE A 782 -13.02 -14.37 -5.20
N ILE A 783 -12.81 -14.25 -6.51
CA ILE A 783 -12.11 -13.13 -7.11
C ILE A 783 -12.97 -12.54 -8.22
N LEU A 784 -13.23 -11.23 -8.11
CA LEU A 784 -13.85 -10.45 -9.17
C LEU A 784 -12.77 -9.61 -9.86
N ILE A 785 -12.73 -9.68 -11.18
CA ILE A 785 -11.86 -8.86 -12.01
C ILE A 785 -12.72 -7.89 -12.83
N CYS A 786 -12.43 -6.59 -12.74
CA CYS A 786 -13.08 -5.56 -13.55
C CYS A 786 -12.08 -4.53 -14.12
N PRO A 787 -12.41 -3.84 -15.23
CA PRO A 787 -11.58 -2.73 -15.71
C PRO A 787 -11.59 -1.53 -14.74
N GLU A 788 -10.46 -0.82 -14.60
CA GLU A 788 -10.37 0.41 -13.79
C GLU A 788 -11.37 1.48 -14.24
N ALA A 789 -11.65 1.54 -15.54
CA ALA A 789 -12.60 2.48 -16.15
C ALA A 789 -14.07 2.03 -16.06
N SER A 790 -14.39 0.95 -15.34
CA SER A 790 -15.78 0.50 -15.16
C SER A 790 -16.60 1.57 -14.44
N TYR A 791 -17.78 1.89 -14.98
CA TYR A 791 -18.69 2.89 -14.44
C TYR A 791 -19.29 2.50 -13.08
N ASN A 792 -19.19 1.24 -12.65
CA ASN A 792 -19.95 0.72 -11.51
C ASN A 792 -19.14 -0.08 -10.48
N LEU A 793 -17.94 0.42 -10.12
CA LEU A 793 -17.08 -0.17 -9.08
C LEU A 793 -17.77 -0.37 -7.72
N ASN A 794 -18.82 0.40 -7.41
CA ASN A 794 -19.59 0.25 -6.18
C ASN A 794 -20.38 -1.07 -6.12
N GLU A 795 -20.93 -1.52 -7.25
CA GLU A 795 -21.62 -2.81 -7.34
C GLU A 795 -20.63 -3.97 -7.25
N ALA A 796 -19.48 -3.85 -7.91
CA ALA A 796 -18.37 -4.79 -7.78
C ALA A 796 -17.94 -5.00 -6.32
N LYS A 797 -17.74 -3.90 -5.58
CA LYS A 797 -17.41 -3.95 -4.14
C LYS A 797 -18.49 -4.65 -3.30
N LYS A 798 -19.77 -4.41 -3.60
CA LYS A 798 -20.89 -5.08 -2.91
C LYS A 798 -20.88 -6.58 -3.13
N MET A 799 -20.70 -7.05 -4.37
CA MET A 799 -20.64 -8.48 -4.70
C MET A 799 -19.49 -9.16 -3.96
N VAL A 800 -18.29 -8.57 -4.03
CA VAL A 800 -17.08 -9.08 -3.37
C VAL A 800 -17.27 -9.18 -1.85
N LYS A 801 -17.88 -8.17 -1.22
CA LYS A 801 -18.17 -8.18 0.22
C LYS A 801 -19.13 -9.32 0.62
N VAL A 802 -20.13 -9.62 -0.21
CA VAL A 802 -21.10 -10.68 0.08
C VAL A 802 -20.50 -12.07 -0.15
N ALA A 803 -19.75 -12.24 -1.24
CA ALA A 803 -19.02 -13.48 -1.53
C ALA A 803 -17.87 -13.74 -0.53
N GLY A 804 -17.34 -12.70 0.12
CA GLY A 804 -16.19 -12.79 1.01
C GLY A 804 -14.86 -12.88 0.25
N GLY A 805 -14.77 -12.24 -0.92
CA GLY A 805 -13.66 -12.38 -1.86
C GLY A 805 -12.78 -11.14 -2.00
N GLN A 806 -12.08 -11.04 -3.13
CA GLN A 806 -11.24 -9.90 -3.50
C GLN A 806 -11.63 -9.27 -4.85
N LEU A 807 -11.45 -7.95 -4.95
CA LEU A 807 -11.63 -7.18 -6.18
C LEU A 807 -10.26 -6.86 -6.78
N LEU A 808 -10.04 -7.22 -8.03
CA LEU A 808 -8.84 -6.89 -8.79
C LEU A 808 -9.21 -6.05 -10.01
N THR A 809 -8.38 -5.06 -10.34
CA THR A 809 -8.61 -4.16 -11.47
C THR A 809 -7.55 -4.29 -12.55
N ILE A 810 -7.95 -4.13 -13.82
CA ILE A 810 -7.04 -4.08 -14.97
C ILE A 810 -7.15 -2.77 -15.72
N LYS A 811 -6.03 -2.32 -16.30
CA LYS A 811 -6.01 -1.13 -17.18
C LYS A 811 -6.35 -1.50 -18.61
N ASP A 812 -5.84 -2.64 -19.06
CA ASP A 812 -6.00 -3.14 -20.42
C ASP A 812 -6.18 -4.66 -20.40
N TRP A 813 -6.91 -5.18 -21.39
CA TRP A 813 -7.21 -6.58 -21.59
C TRP A 813 -5.99 -7.42 -21.95
N ASN A 814 -4.93 -6.79 -22.46
CA ASN A 814 -3.64 -7.46 -22.67
C ASN A 814 -2.97 -7.92 -21.36
N GLU A 815 -3.34 -7.34 -20.22
CA GLU A 815 -2.85 -7.71 -18.89
C GLU A 815 -3.56 -8.98 -18.37
N PHE A 816 -4.69 -9.35 -18.96
CA PHE A 816 -5.56 -10.40 -18.46
C PHE A 816 -4.86 -11.76 -18.27
N PRO A 817 -4.06 -12.28 -19.23
CA PRO A 817 -3.37 -13.56 -18.99
C PRO A 817 -2.29 -13.47 -17.91
N LYS A 818 -1.80 -12.27 -17.56
CA LYS A 818 -0.76 -12.08 -16.54
C LYS A 818 -1.43 -12.12 -15.17
N LEU A 819 -2.51 -11.36 -15.02
CA LEU A 819 -3.31 -11.31 -13.80
C LEU A 819 -3.83 -12.70 -13.42
N ILE A 820 -4.40 -13.44 -14.37
CA ILE A 820 -4.88 -14.81 -14.11
C ILE A 820 -3.76 -15.73 -13.63
N SER A 821 -2.55 -15.59 -14.18
CA SER A 821 -1.42 -16.38 -13.71
C SER A 821 -0.97 -16.00 -12.30
N GLU A 822 -1.03 -14.72 -11.92
CA GLU A 822 -0.69 -14.25 -10.58
C GLU A 822 -1.74 -14.72 -9.56
N ILE A 823 -3.02 -14.68 -9.93
CA ILE A 823 -4.12 -15.25 -9.14
C ILE A 823 -3.86 -16.73 -8.87
N ILE A 824 -3.62 -17.53 -9.91
CA ILE A 824 -3.41 -18.97 -9.77
C ILE A 824 -2.21 -19.26 -8.86
N LYS A 825 -1.09 -18.54 -9.00
CA LYS A 825 0.13 -18.73 -8.19
C LYS A 825 0.01 -18.24 -6.75
N SER A 826 -0.90 -17.31 -6.47
CA SER A 826 -1.07 -16.76 -5.12
C SER A 826 -2.07 -17.57 -4.30
N ARG A 827 -2.98 -18.29 -4.97
CA ARG A 827 -4.03 -19.10 -4.35
C ARG A 827 -3.71 -20.58 -4.27
N PHE A 828 -2.87 -21.06 -5.18
CA PHE A 828 -2.35 -22.42 -5.22
C PHE A 828 -0.83 -22.40 -5.32
#